data_AF-A0A2U8DRP9-F1
#
_entry.id   AF-A0A2U8DRP9-F1
#
_cell.length_a   1.000
_cell.length_b   1.000
_cell.length_c   1.000
_cell.angle_alpha   90.00
_cell.angle_beta   90.00
_cell.angle_gamma   90.00
#
_symmetry.space_group_name_H-M   'P 1'
#
loop_
_entity.id
_entity.type
_entity.pdbx_description
1 polymer ?
#
loop_
_entity_poly.entity_id
_entity_poly.type
_entity_poly.pdbx_seq_one_letter_code
_entity_poly.pdbx_strand_id
1 'polypeptide(L)'
;MNTRIREHLQDLEVSKGGGIISDKIRIETISNPILVIGLGGTGIDAMLRLKYQINKRFILEEDKISNTRKDKPEKVEFLGFETNQGEKNKKYPANGGVGLDPQSELVMLSNAEIRSILNDRNILDDCIKEWLAPELSAESGTDGAGGIRQVGRLLLFTKINEIVDCIEKKIRRLQEDTDETLHVFILSGLSGGTGSGTFIDIAYIVRGIINNIKGVKGDDRVNIMGYLFTPDVNLSKASDNQSSQSYIIKNGFAALKELDYLMGIADRHERFKQQYRNRLTVDSPMPPFNLCHLISATNIDGRPMSNAYDYCMNVTAENIVNFISNEVRESGGAFAIQDYISNLKQNTDNMAKPYMAGYKYVMIGASSAVLPLEEITTYLAYKLFEKIQYMFENMPTEQETDRFIRQINLDEDSVIDRFESELQGRKPLTGYKGRDRYNYDNVIKKQSVNIDDEMKEYLRECTNEYNKVKTQYPGEVVKGAREFINEIFKDPKKGPFYASRMLFHQSFCVVKTLETEVESLQERLANISREIKFKRELAEDKMLEARKAILFTKEGKKNDYIEAKSEEYMLKSEEERTLRMIEFYGKVISDLSDLNNKIYRVYIEILNELNKIFKDDGEILVKGEEIEGALGRNYSWTVVKVPDLKDYIESIVNKQSADDIVRRFSNKLLEESNKWLDEVHIDVVGSISSFVSEEYGDVITQSMEEFLTLEYGEDKSIINIVKDEIAPKLDKDAVPIFYMSNTEALNFPSWSMVSVPRNAKKVLEGIKEYKKSYIKGDSINIKESMVTNRIFWLNTKNGVPLYSYTPIKQYEDVYEKTLFETDGIGRHLYQNGDRNWVFLPSPIPEQSWGTTYYNERVKKYNEEVRDVFDRAIKLGCIVDTENSINEKYRCIVTKDFNIKDFMKNYSLNLEGDRPNVGEIRKALSDIKELLEKGLEPVENSDLQQYCIFESSSEEKAKNNLIRTPRLAGLVKKEVEKYEEILQEKAKLEGIIKNMSKSEADMDAFLRAMYTDTIVKRGLMYVYNCSEDSKVNIEPFINTLKQKEYQLEAIFKKYTSLDERERSIIDRTSDKKQDELSMESGAVTLTANVDALLNKVKDSLEELDTRKYDLINGDELYAFYNNMFSKIKDVKKQLE
;
A
#
# COMPACT_ATOMS: atom_id res chain seq x y z
N MET A 1 6.42 11.61 38.47
CA MET A 1 6.67 10.77 37.28
C MET A 1 6.51 11.54 35.97
N ASN A 2 7.49 11.44 35.07
CA ASN A 2 7.48 12.03 33.73
C ASN A 2 6.37 11.38 32.87
N THR A 3 5.56 12.18 32.18
CA THR A 3 4.45 11.71 31.32
C THR A 3 4.90 10.69 30.28
N ARG A 4 6.10 10.89 29.69
CA ARG A 4 6.67 10.00 28.68
C ARG A 4 7.01 8.61 29.23
N ILE A 5 7.50 8.55 30.47
CA ILE A 5 7.77 7.27 31.16
C ILE A 5 6.45 6.56 31.46
N ARG A 6 5.42 7.31 31.89
CA ARG A 6 4.09 6.73 32.12
C ARG A 6 3.50 6.13 30.85
N GLU A 7 3.52 6.87 29.75
CA GLU A 7 3.04 6.37 28.46
C GLU A 7 3.79 5.10 28.03
N HIS A 8 5.12 5.08 28.16
CA HIS A 8 5.92 3.91 27.82
C HIS A 8 5.62 2.69 28.71
N LEU A 9 5.37 2.89 30.00
CA LEU A 9 4.98 1.79 30.91
C LEU A 9 3.59 1.25 30.56
N GLN A 10 2.66 2.10 30.11
CA GLN A 10 1.32 1.66 29.69
C GLN A 10 1.32 0.75 28.47
N ASP A 11 2.42 0.71 27.69
CA ASP A 11 2.61 -0.23 26.58
C ASP A 11 2.74 -1.70 27.07
N LEU A 12 2.95 -1.93 28.37
CA LEU A 12 2.93 -3.27 28.97
C LEU A 12 1.52 -3.80 29.25
N GLU A 13 0.50 -2.94 29.31
CA GLU A 13 -0.86 -3.34 29.70
C GLU A 13 -1.45 -4.34 28.69
N VAL A 14 -1.81 -5.53 29.17
CA VAL A 14 -2.42 -6.60 28.37
C VAL A 14 -3.75 -6.15 27.76
N SER A 15 -4.52 -5.34 28.51
CA SER A 15 -5.80 -4.78 28.04
C SER A 15 -5.67 -3.85 26.82
N LYS A 16 -4.47 -3.31 26.57
CA LYS A 16 -4.14 -2.45 25.41
C LYS A 16 -3.42 -3.21 24.30
N GLY A 17 -3.20 -4.52 24.46
CA GLY A 17 -2.43 -5.34 23.53
C GLY A 17 -0.91 -5.32 23.74
N GLY A 18 -0.50 -4.87 24.93
CA GLY A 18 0.84 -5.00 25.46
C GLY A 18 1.12 -6.36 26.11
N GLY A 19 2.25 -6.42 26.80
CA GLY A 19 2.72 -7.58 27.53
C GLY A 19 4.24 -7.67 27.50
N ILE A 20 4.80 -8.64 28.25
CA ILE A 20 6.23 -8.89 28.24
C ILE A 20 6.59 -9.82 27.09
N ILE A 21 7.38 -9.30 26.15
CA ILE A 21 7.93 -10.07 25.04
C ILE A 21 9.36 -10.47 25.37
N SER A 22 9.63 -11.77 25.38
CA SER A 22 10.97 -12.29 25.60
C SER A 22 11.83 -12.26 24.33
N ASP A 23 13.09 -11.86 24.46
CA ASP A 23 14.04 -11.93 23.34
C ASP A 23 14.46 -13.36 23.01
N LYS A 24 14.26 -14.30 23.93
CA LYS A 24 14.61 -15.71 23.75
C LYS A 24 13.74 -16.41 22.70
N ILE A 25 12.60 -15.83 22.33
CA ILE A 25 11.66 -16.38 21.34
C ILE A 25 11.65 -15.61 20.01
N ARG A 26 12.47 -14.56 19.90
CA ARG A 26 12.61 -13.79 18.66
C ARG A 26 13.42 -14.58 17.64
N ILE A 27 13.07 -14.44 16.37
CA ILE A 27 13.70 -15.16 15.25
C ILE A 27 14.34 -14.22 14.22
N GLU A 28 15.22 -14.75 13.38
CA GLU A 28 15.78 -14.02 12.24
C GLU A 28 14.79 -14.04 11.05
N THR A 29 14.87 -12.98 10.23
CA THR A 29 14.21 -12.96 8.93
C THR A 29 14.98 -13.84 7.93
N ILE A 30 14.37 -14.15 6.78
CA ILE A 30 15.09 -14.65 5.61
C ILE A 30 16.20 -13.68 5.17
N SER A 31 17.15 -14.17 4.38
CA SER A 31 18.30 -13.38 3.90
C SER A 31 17.91 -12.30 2.87
N ASN A 32 16.82 -12.53 2.12
CA ASN A 32 16.33 -11.62 1.09
C ASN A 32 15.85 -10.28 1.68
N PRO A 33 16.16 -9.15 1.02
CA PRO A 33 15.63 -7.85 1.43
C PRO A 33 14.12 -7.76 1.18
N ILE A 34 13.42 -7.07 2.08
CA ILE A 34 11.95 -6.95 2.08
C ILE A 34 11.53 -5.48 2.13
N LEU A 35 10.69 -5.09 1.18
CA LEU A 35 10.01 -3.79 1.18
C LEU A 35 8.49 -3.99 1.25
N VAL A 36 7.86 -3.41 2.26
CA VAL A 36 6.40 -3.43 2.42
C VAL A 36 5.85 -2.05 2.10
N ILE A 37 4.90 -1.98 1.15
CA ILE A 37 4.25 -0.76 0.72
C ILE A 37 2.75 -0.85 1.00
N GLY A 38 2.24 0.03 1.86
CA GLY A 38 0.81 0.14 2.17
C GLY A 38 0.16 1.33 1.46
N LEU A 39 -0.94 1.10 0.75
CA LEU A 39 -1.62 2.12 -0.06
C LEU A 39 -3.04 2.41 0.45
N GLY A 40 -3.27 3.67 0.81
CA GLY A 40 -4.53 4.12 1.41
C GLY A 40 -4.82 3.46 2.78
N GLY A 41 -5.96 3.82 3.37
CA GLY A 41 -6.31 3.41 4.73
C GLY A 41 -6.32 1.89 4.95
N THR A 42 -6.86 1.10 4.01
CA THR A 42 -6.87 -0.37 4.13
C THR A 42 -5.49 -0.98 3.96
N GLY A 43 -4.67 -0.48 3.03
CA GLY A 43 -3.31 -0.95 2.86
C GLY A 43 -2.43 -0.64 4.07
N ILE A 44 -2.59 0.55 4.65
CA ILE A 44 -1.91 0.97 5.88
C ILE A 44 -2.38 0.15 7.08
N ASP A 45 -3.68 -0.16 7.20
CA ASP A 45 -4.21 -1.01 8.27
C ASP A 45 -3.59 -2.41 8.27
N ALA A 46 -3.43 -3.02 7.10
CA ALA A 46 -2.74 -4.29 6.94
C ALA A 46 -1.23 -4.16 7.25
N MET A 47 -0.60 -3.08 6.78
CA MET A 47 0.82 -2.83 7.00
C MET A 47 1.15 -2.62 8.49
N LEU A 48 0.31 -1.90 9.24
CA LEU A 48 0.48 -1.68 10.67
C LEU A 48 0.38 -2.99 11.47
N ARG A 49 -0.56 -3.89 11.11
CA ARG A 49 -0.64 -5.24 11.70
C ARG A 49 0.58 -6.08 11.38
N LEU A 50 1.07 -6.00 10.14
CA LEU A 50 2.32 -6.67 9.75
C LEU A 50 3.51 -6.11 10.54
N LYS A 51 3.67 -4.79 10.63
CA LYS A 51 4.74 -4.15 11.42
C LYS A 51 4.65 -4.54 12.88
N TYR A 52 3.45 -4.61 13.45
CA TYR A 52 3.22 -5.06 14.83
C TYR A 52 3.70 -6.50 15.04
N GLN A 53 3.29 -7.43 14.17
CA GLN A 53 3.74 -8.82 14.26
C GLN A 53 5.25 -8.95 14.05
N ILE A 54 5.84 -8.14 13.16
CA ILE A 54 7.28 -8.12 12.93
C ILE A 54 8.03 -7.64 14.18
N ASN A 55 7.57 -6.54 14.77
CA ASN A 55 8.12 -5.98 16.00
C ASN A 55 8.07 -6.98 17.17
N LYS A 56 7.05 -7.84 17.23
CA LYS A 56 6.92 -8.85 18.30
C LYS A 56 7.74 -10.12 18.07
N ARG A 57 8.01 -10.51 16.82
CA ARG A 57 8.54 -11.85 16.49
C ARG A 57 9.98 -11.90 16.04
N PHE A 58 10.49 -10.82 15.44
CA PHE A 58 11.84 -10.84 14.90
C PHE A 58 12.85 -10.22 15.86
N ILE A 59 14.11 -10.60 15.69
CA ILE A 59 15.24 -9.95 16.35
C ILE A 59 15.29 -8.51 15.86
N LEU A 60 15.39 -7.58 16.80
CA LEU A 60 15.47 -6.15 16.57
C LEU A 60 16.85 -5.68 17.02
N GLU A 61 17.67 -5.20 16.10
CA GLU A 61 19.01 -4.76 16.45
C GLU A 61 18.96 -3.47 17.28
N GLU A 62 19.95 -3.24 18.13
CA GLU A 62 20.11 -1.96 18.82
C GLU A 62 20.58 -0.88 17.85
N ASP A 63 19.97 0.30 17.95
CA ASP A 63 20.47 1.50 17.32
C ASP A 63 21.66 2.03 18.11
N LYS A 64 22.82 2.08 17.45
CA LYS A 64 24.10 2.52 18.04
C LYS A 64 24.08 3.98 18.51
N ILE A 65 23.19 4.82 17.97
CA ILE A 65 23.11 6.25 18.31
C ILE A 65 22.19 6.46 19.50
N SER A 66 20.96 5.94 19.41
CA SER A 66 19.96 6.10 20.47
C SER A 66 20.13 5.11 21.63
N ASN A 67 20.94 4.07 21.44
CA ASN A 67 21.11 2.95 22.37
C ASN A 67 19.77 2.28 22.75
N THR A 68 18.80 2.31 21.83
CA THR A 68 17.48 1.69 21.97
C THR A 68 17.27 0.64 20.88
N ARG A 69 16.36 -0.30 21.09
CA ARG A 69 16.00 -1.28 20.06
C ARG A 69 15.30 -0.61 18.90
N LYS A 70 15.67 -0.99 17.67
CA LYS A 70 14.91 -0.63 16.48
C LYS A 70 13.50 -1.19 16.56
N ASP A 71 12.57 -0.64 15.79
CA ASP A 71 11.19 -1.10 15.71
C ASP A 71 10.96 -2.20 14.66
N LYS A 72 11.97 -2.48 13.82
CA LYS A 72 11.98 -3.51 12.77
C LYS A 72 13.41 -4.03 12.47
N PRO A 73 13.55 -5.21 11.86
CA PRO A 73 14.85 -5.75 11.41
C PRO A 73 15.50 -4.91 10.31
N GLU A 74 16.83 -4.96 10.20
CA GLU A 74 17.61 -4.13 9.26
C GLU A 74 17.25 -4.33 7.78
N LYS A 75 16.90 -5.56 7.37
CA LYS A 75 16.54 -5.92 5.99
C LYS A 75 15.06 -5.74 5.65
N VAL A 76 14.29 -5.08 6.52
CA VAL A 76 12.86 -4.83 6.32
C VAL A 76 12.58 -3.34 6.34
N GLU A 77 12.01 -2.82 5.26
CA GLU A 77 11.57 -1.43 5.18
C GLU A 77 10.06 -1.32 4.92
N PHE A 78 9.47 -0.24 5.44
CA PHE A 78 8.04 0.07 5.30
C PHE A 78 7.87 1.42 4.62
N LEU A 79 6.83 1.54 3.80
CA LEU A 79 6.43 2.80 3.18
C LEU A 79 4.91 2.87 2.97
N GLY A 80 4.26 3.83 3.60
CA GLY A 80 2.84 4.12 3.46
C GLY A 80 2.60 5.31 2.54
N PHE A 81 1.54 5.24 1.73
CA PHE A 81 1.05 6.38 0.95
C PHE A 81 -0.42 6.64 1.25
N GLU A 82 -0.73 7.84 1.74
CA GLU A 82 -2.09 8.23 2.13
C GLU A 82 -2.40 9.69 1.78
N THR A 83 -3.64 9.94 1.41
CA THR A 83 -4.19 11.27 1.11
C THR A 83 -4.91 11.89 2.30
N ASN A 84 -5.41 11.10 3.25
CA ASN A 84 -6.12 11.55 4.43
C ASN A 84 -5.16 11.90 5.59
N GLN A 85 -5.04 13.18 5.90
CA GLN A 85 -4.18 13.68 6.99
C GLN A 85 -4.55 13.15 8.39
N GLY A 86 -5.80 12.72 8.59
CA GLY A 86 -6.22 12.11 9.86
C GLY A 86 -5.52 10.78 10.17
N GLU A 87 -4.94 10.11 9.18
CA GLU A 87 -4.28 8.81 9.33
C GLU A 87 -2.79 8.94 9.70
N LYS A 88 -2.24 10.17 9.76
CA LYS A 88 -0.80 10.42 9.90
C LYS A 88 -0.16 9.81 11.15
N ASN A 89 -0.87 9.84 12.28
CA ASN A 89 -0.38 9.36 13.57
C ASN A 89 -1.01 8.02 13.97
N LYS A 90 -1.55 7.27 13.00
CA LYS A 90 -2.24 6.02 13.26
C LYS A 90 -1.29 4.96 13.81
N LYS A 91 -1.78 4.21 14.80
CA LYS A 91 -1.07 3.10 15.44
C LYS A 91 -1.95 1.85 15.47
N TYR A 92 -1.31 0.69 15.53
CA TYR A 92 -1.96 -0.59 15.78
C TYR A 92 -1.21 -1.41 16.84
N PRO A 93 -1.89 -1.89 17.90
CA PRO A 93 -3.22 -1.45 18.35
C PRO A 93 -3.26 0.06 18.63
N ALA A 94 -4.46 0.65 18.69
CA ALA A 94 -4.61 2.10 18.80
C ALA A 94 -3.96 2.69 20.07
N ASN A 95 -3.95 1.92 21.16
CA ASN A 95 -3.34 2.28 22.43
C ASN A 95 -2.03 1.48 22.59
N GLY A 96 -0.88 2.14 22.69
CA GLY A 96 0.42 1.50 22.91
C GLY A 96 0.97 0.63 21.76
N GLY A 97 0.38 0.72 20.57
CA GLY A 97 0.83 -0.03 19.39
C GLY A 97 1.91 0.65 18.56
N VAL A 98 2.30 -0.02 17.47
CA VAL A 98 3.28 0.50 16.52
C VAL A 98 2.61 1.41 15.50
N GLY A 99 3.28 2.49 15.15
CA GLY A 99 2.89 3.40 14.06
C GLY A 99 3.90 3.37 12.92
N LEU A 100 3.62 4.14 11.86
CA LEU A 100 4.61 4.46 10.84
C LEU A 100 5.34 5.72 11.26
N ASP A 101 6.66 5.76 11.07
CA ASP A 101 7.43 7.00 11.23
C ASP A 101 6.97 8.03 10.18
N PRO A 102 6.38 9.17 10.58
CA PRO A 102 5.89 10.18 9.65
C PRO A 102 6.98 10.85 8.81
N GLN A 103 8.27 10.69 9.15
CA GLN A 103 9.38 11.26 8.39
C GLN A 103 9.99 10.28 7.39
N SER A 104 9.99 8.97 7.69
CA SER A 104 10.74 7.99 6.89
C SER A 104 9.92 6.83 6.34
N GLU A 105 8.70 6.60 6.84
CA GLU A 105 7.85 5.46 6.49
C GLU A 105 6.45 5.87 6.01
N LEU A 106 6.09 7.15 6.01
CA LEU A 106 4.79 7.62 5.52
C LEU A 106 4.97 8.86 4.64
N VAL A 107 4.39 8.83 3.44
CA VAL A 107 4.33 9.97 2.53
C VAL A 107 2.86 10.39 2.38
N MET A 108 2.58 11.62 2.79
CA MET A 108 1.26 12.21 2.65
C MET A 108 1.09 12.80 1.24
N LEU A 109 0.18 12.21 0.47
CA LEU A 109 -0.13 12.58 -0.92
C LEU A 109 -1.06 13.79 -1.04
N SER A 110 -1.69 14.24 0.05
CA SER A 110 -2.61 15.39 0.01
C SER A 110 -1.95 16.63 -0.57
N ASN A 111 -2.65 17.33 -1.45
CA ASN A 111 -2.20 18.59 -2.02
C ASN A 111 -3.34 19.62 -1.93
N ALA A 112 -3.12 20.72 -1.20
CA ALA A 112 -4.11 21.78 -1.04
C ALA A 112 -4.47 22.48 -2.36
N GLU A 113 -3.58 22.44 -3.35
CA GLU A 113 -3.74 23.08 -4.66
C GLU A 113 -4.50 22.20 -5.67
N ILE A 114 -4.93 21.00 -5.30
CA ILE A 114 -5.59 20.06 -6.23
C ILE A 114 -6.81 20.67 -6.93
N ARG A 115 -7.56 21.52 -6.22
CA ARG A 115 -8.72 22.23 -6.79
C ARG A 115 -8.32 23.25 -7.85
N SER A 116 -7.23 24.00 -7.64
CA SER A 116 -6.77 24.97 -8.64
C SER A 116 -6.24 24.25 -9.88
N ILE A 117 -5.56 23.11 -9.70
CA ILE A 117 -5.07 22.26 -10.79
C ILE A 117 -6.21 21.73 -11.66
N LEU A 118 -7.32 21.29 -11.05
CA LEU A 118 -8.48 20.80 -11.79
C LEU A 118 -9.27 21.93 -12.48
N ASN A 119 -9.22 23.16 -11.93
CA ASN A 119 -9.85 24.34 -12.52
C ASN A 119 -9.06 24.94 -13.70
N ASP A 120 -7.72 24.97 -13.61
CA ASP A 120 -6.84 25.47 -14.69
C ASP A 120 -5.98 24.34 -15.27
N ARG A 121 -6.61 23.53 -16.13
CA ARG A 121 -5.98 22.34 -16.73
C ARG A 121 -4.80 22.64 -17.65
N ASN A 122 -4.54 23.90 -18.00
CA ASN A 122 -3.36 24.26 -18.80
C ASN A 122 -2.05 24.00 -18.04
N ILE A 123 -2.10 23.99 -16.70
CA ILE A 123 -0.93 23.74 -15.85
C ILE A 123 -0.61 22.24 -15.70
N LEU A 124 -1.48 21.36 -16.20
CA LEU A 124 -1.24 19.92 -16.15
C LEU A 124 -0.10 19.55 -17.11
N ASP A 125 0.82 18.71 -16.62
CA ASP A 125 1.83 18.08 -17.47
C ASP A 125 1.14 17.18 -18.52
N ASP A 126 1.73 17.07 -19.71
CA ASP A 126 1.16 16.26 -20.79
C ASP A 126 0.99 14.79 -20.39
N CYS A 127 1.91 14.26 -19.59
CA CYS A 127 1.82 12.89 -19.04
C CYS A 127 0.60 12.66 -18.12
N ILE A 128 -0.01 13.74 -17.59
CA ILE A 128 -1.27 13.68 -16.81
C ILE A 128 -2.47 13.82 -17.75
N LYS A 129 -2.39 14.70 -18.75
CA LYS A 129 -3.43 14.89 -19.76
C LYS A 129 -3.74 13.59 -20.51
N GLU A 130 -2.78 12.70 -20.69
CA GLU A 130 -2.98 11.40 -21.36
C GLU A 130 -4.05 10.49 -20.72
N TRP A 131 -4.33 10.64 -19.43
CA TRP A 131 -5.20 9.68 -18.71
C TRP A 131 -6.33 10.34 -17.90
N LEU A 132 -6.15 11.59 -17.47
CA LEU A 132 -7.12 12.30 -16.63
C LEU A 132 -8.38 12.64 -17.43
N ALA A 133 -9.56 12.31 -16.88
CA ALA A 133 -10.83 12.63 -17.54
C ALA A 133 -11.00 14.15 -17.69
N PRO A 134 -11.30 14.67 -18.90
CA PRO A 134 -11.49 16.10 -19.14
C PRO A 134 -12.67 16.69 -18.34
N GLU A 135 -13.66 15.87 -17.99
CA GLU A 135 -14.87 16.26 -17.28
C GLU A 135 -14.75 16.18 -15.74
N LEU A 136 -13.62 15.71 -15.20
CA LEU A 136 -13.43 15.61 -13.74
C LEU A 136 -13.50 16.99 -13.06
N SER A 137 -14.38 17.14 -12.07
CA SER A 137 -14.68 18.43 -11.42
C SER A 137 -13.72 18.77 -10.28
N ALA A 138 -13.51 20.07 -10.02
CA ALA A 138 -12.67 20.56 -8.92
C ALA A 138 -13.30 20.42 -7.51
N GLU A 139 -14.60 20.08 -7.42
CA GLU A 139 -15.24 19.71 -6.15
C GLU A 139 -14.79 18.33 -5.65
N SER A 140 -14.17 17.54 -6.53
CA SER A 140 -13.60 16.23 -6.26
C SER A 140 -12.20 16.37 -5.62
N GLY A 141 -12.10 16.34 -4.29
CA GLY A 141 -10.79 16.28 -3.60
C GLY A 141 -10.57 17.24 -2.44
N THR A 142 -11.64 17.63 -1.73
CA THR A 142 -11.56 18.60 -0.62
C THR A 142 -10.89 18.02 0.63
N ASP A 143 -11.06 16.72 0.89
CA ASP A 143 -10.53 15.97 2.03
C ASP A 143 -10.00 14.60 1.55
N GLY A 144 -8.80 14.60 0.97
CA GLY A 144 -8.18 13.41 0.38
C GLY A 144 -8.79 13.03 -0.98
N ALA A 145 -8.68 11.74 -1.38
CA ALA A 145 -9.17 11.28 -2.68
C ALA A 145 -10.72 11.19 -2.78
N GLY A 146 -11.46 11.31 -1.68
CA GLY A 146 -12.93 11.36 -1.68
C GLY A 146 -13.64 10.13 -2.28
N GLY A 147 -12.96 8.98 -2.35
CA GLY A 147 -13.49 7.80 -3.04
C GLY A 147 -13.39 7.84 -4.56
N ILE A 148 -12.68 8.82 -5.15
CA ILE A 148 -12.50 8.93 -6.61
C ILE A 148 -11.09 8.48 -7.00
N ARG A 149 -11.00 7.46 -7.86
CA ARG A 149 -9.74 6.78 -8.19
C ARG A 149 -8.75 7.69 -8.94
N GLN A 150 -9.22 8.44 -9.93
CA GLN A 150 -8.36 9.40 -10.65
C GLN A 150 -7.85 10.54 -9.79
N VAL A 151 -8.60 10.98 -8.76
CA VAL A 151 -8.11 11.99 -7.80
C VAL A 151 -6.96 11.41 -6.97
N GLY A 152 -7.09 10.17 -6.50
CA GLY A 152 -6.01 9.46 -5.82
C GLY A 152 -4.75 9.35 -6.69
N ARG A 153 -4.92 8.96 -7.97
CA ARG A 153 -3.83 8.92 -8.96
C ARG A 153 -3.22 10.31 -9.20
N LEU A 154 -4.04 11.35 -9.34
CA LEU A 154 -3.57 12.73 -9.56
C LEU A 154 -2.73 13.22 -8.38
N LEU A 155 -3.18 12.99 -7.15
CA LEU A 155 -2.43 13.33 -5.93
C LEU A 155 -1.06 12.64 -5.91
N LEU A 156 -0.98 11.36 -6.30
CA LEU A 156 0.30 10.66 -6.51
C LEU A 156 1.16 11.37 -7.56
N PHE A 157 0.61 11.78 -8.70
CA PHE A 157 1.35 12.52 -9.74
C PHE A 157 1.81 13.91 -9.30
N THR A 158 1.13 14.57 -8.35
CA THR A 158 1.60 15.85 -7.78
C THR A 158 2.83 15.68 -6.87
N LYS A 159 3.02 14.47 -6.33
CA LYS A 159 4.13 14.12 -5.42
C LYS A 159 5.12 13.12 -6.01
N ILE A 160 5.06 12.88 -7.32
CA ILE A 160 5.72 11.74 -7.94
C ILE A 160 7.24 11.72 -7.78
N ASN A 161 7.89 12.89 -7.79
CA ASN A 161 9.33 12.98 -7.60
C ASN A 161 9.72 12.50 -6.20
N GLU A 162 9.03 13.00 -5.17
CA GLU A 162 9.20 12.59 -3.77
C GLU A 162 8.94 11.07 -3.60
N ILE A 163 7.87 10.56 -4.21
CA ILE A 163 7.50 9.14 -4.16
C ILE A 163 8.60 8.25 -4.76
N VAL A 164 9.05 8.57 -5.97
CA VAL A 164 10.10 7.80 -6.65
C VAL A 164 11.41 7.87 -5.87
N ASP A 165 11.79 9.04 -5.37
CA ASP A 165 13.01 9.22 -4.55
C ASP A 165 12.95 8.42 -3.24
N CYS A 166 11.80 8.43 -2.54
CA CYS A 166 11.59 7.67 -1.32
C CYS A 166 11.70 6.15 -1.58
N ILE A 167 11.00 5.64 -2.59
CA ILE A 167 11.06 4.20 -2.94
C ILE A 167 12.48 3.81 -3.36
N GLU A 168 13.12 4.60 -4.23
CA GLU A 168 14.47 4.33 -4.70
C GLU A 168 15.49 4.33 -3.55
N LYS A 169 15.40 5.28 -2.62
CA LYS A 169 16.27 5.34 -1.43
C LYS A 169 16.13 4.08 -0.57
N LYS A 170 14.89 3.61 -0.33
CA LYS A 170 14.63 2.38 0.45
C LYS A 170 15.18 1.15 -0.27
N ILE A 171 14.95 1.03 -1.58
CA ILE A 171 15.47 -0.07 -2.40
C ILE A 171 17.00 -0.10 -2.36
N ARG A 172 17.67 1.04 -2.56
CA ARG A 172 19.14 1.13 -2.53
C ARG A 172 19.71 0.73 -1.17
N ARG A 173 19.10 1.20 -0.07
CA ARG A 173 19.50 0.80 1.28
C ARG A 173 19.37 -0.71 1.50
N LEU A 174 18.24 -1.28 1.11
CA LEU A 174 17.99 -2.72 1.24
C LEU A 174 18.94 -3.58 0.39
N GLN A 175 19.52 -3.01 -0.68
CA GLN A 175 20.40 -3.70 -1.62
C GLN A 175 21.89 -3.34 -1.45
N GLU A 176 22.28 -2.56 -0.43
CA GLU A 176 23.64 -2.02 -0.27
C GLU A 176 24.70 -3.13 -0.22
N ASP A 177 24.42 -4.21 0.52
CA ASP A 177 25.35 -5.33 0.74
C ASP A 177 24.79 -6.70 0.30
N THR A 178 23.87 -6.71 -0.67
CA THR A 178 23.27 -7.98 -1.13
C THR A 178 22.84 -7.96 -2.60
N ASP A 179 23.05 -9.09 -3.28
CA ASP A 179 22.53 -9.37 -4.62
C ASP A 179 21.28 -10.26 -4.59
N GLU A 180 20.74 -10.56 -3.41
CA GLU A 180 19.51 -11.34 -3.26
C GLU A 180 18.32 -10.65 -3.93
N THR A 181 17.37 -11.46 -4.43
CA THR A 181 16.13 -10.95 -5.01
C THR A 181 15.36 -10.13 -3.97
N LEU A 182 14.92 -8.93 -4.34
CA LEU A 182 14.09 -8.06 -3.49
C LEU A 182 12.65 -8.57 -3.48
N HIS A 183 12.09 -8.78 -2.29
CA HIS A 183 10.66 -9.06 -2.14
C HIS A 183 9.90 -7.77 -1.81
N VAL A 184 8.90 -7.44 -2.63
CA VAL A 184 8.08 -6.25 -2.44
C VAL A 184 6.63 -6.66 -2.20
N PHE A 185 6.10 -6.32 -1.04
CA PHE A 185 4.71 -6.56 -0.68
C PHE A 185 3.92 -5.28 -0.88
N ILE A 186 2.92 -5.29 -1.77
CA ILE A 186 2.03 -4.14 -1.99
C ILE A 186 0.66 -4.48 -1.41
N LEU A 187 0.26 -3.77 -0.36
CA LEU A 187 -0.99 -3.96 0.36
C LEU A 187 -1.95 -2.82 -0.02
N SER A 188 -3.13 -3.15 -0.56
CA SER A 188 -4.07 -2.11 -1.01
C SER A 188 -5.53 -2.58 -1.00
N GLY A 189 -6.45 -1.66 -0.68
CA GLY A 189 -7.89 -1.88 -0.90
C GLY A 189 -8.30 -1.50 -2.32
N LEU A 190 -9.12 -2.33 -2.97
CA LEU A 190 -9.53 -2.12 -4.37
C LEU A 190 -10.67 -1.11 -4.55
N SER A 191 -11.22 -0.58 -3.45
CA SER A 191 -12.45 0.24 -3.47
C SER A 191 -12.27 1.73 -3.14
N GLY A 192 -11.23 2.10 -2.39
CA GLY A 192 -10.99 3.49 -1.98
C GLY A 192 -10.25 4.31 -3.04
N GLY A 193 -10.41 5.64 -3.05
CA GLY A 193 -9.80 6.50 -4.08
C GLY A 193 -8.27 6.42 -4.16
N THR A 194 -7.59 6.37 -3.00
CA THR A 194 -6.12 6.32 -2.94
C THR A 194 -5.57 4.95 -3.27
N GLY A 195 -5.92 3.92 -2.50
CA GLY A 195 -5.41 2.55 -2.71
C GLY A 195 -5.73 2.01 -4.10
N SER A 196 -7.00 2.08 -4.50
CA SER A 196 -7.47 1.63 -5.80
C SER A 196 -6.97 2.48 -6.97
N GLY A 197 -6.67 3.76 -6.72
CA GLY A 197 -6.16 4.72 -7.70
C GLY A 197 -4.67 4.59 -8.00
N THR A 198 -3.90 3.93 -7.12
CA THR A 198 -2.42 4.02 -7.15
C THR A 198 -1.69 2.68 -7.20
N PHE A 199 -2.33 1.57 -6.86
CA PHE A 199 -1.63 0.28 -6.70
C PHE A 199 -0.95 -0.24 -7.98
N ILE A 200 -1.54 0.01 -9.15
CA ILE A 200 -0.93 -0.33 -10.45
C ILE A 200 0.32 0.51 -10.69
N ASP A 201 0.21 1.84 -10.51
CA ASP A 201 1.33 2.76 -10.74
C ASP A 201 2.50 2.46 -9.80
N ILE A 202 2.24 2.25 -8.51
CA ILE A 202 3.30 1.93 -7.53
C ILE A 202 4.03 0.63 -7.88
N ALA A 203 3.31 -0.42 -8.31
CA ALA A 203 3.95 -1.65 -8.75
C ALA A 203 4.88 -1.42 -9.95
N TYR A 204 4.44 -0.64 -10.94
CA TYR A 204 5.24 -0.31 -12.12
C TYR A 204 6.38 0.67 -11.84
N ILE A 205 6.21 1.60 -10.88
CA ILE A 205 7.27 2.49 -10.38
C ILE A 205 8.39 1.65 -9.76
N VAL A 206 8.06 0.67 -8.90
CA VAL A 206 9.04 -0.25 -8.33
C VAL A 206 9.80 -1.01 -9.42
N ARG A 207 9.10 -1.56 -10.43
CA ARG A 207 9.75 -2.21 -11.59
C ARG A 207 10.67 -1.25 -12.35
N GLY A 208 10.21 -0.03 -12.60
CA GLY A 208 10.98 1.01 -13.28
C GLY A 208 12.25 1.39 -12.53
N ILE A 209 12.17 1.58 -11.22
CA ILE A 209 13.32 1.88 -10.37
C ILE A 209 14.32 0.72 -10.38
N ILE A 210 13.85 -0.52 -10.22
CA ILE A 210 14.73 -1.70 -10.24
C ILE A 210 15.40 -1.87 -11.61
N ASN A 211 14.68 -1.67 -12.71
CA ASN A 211 15.25 -1.70 -14.06
C ASN A 211 16.25 -0.55 -14.28
N ASN A 212 16.06 0.63 -13.69
CA ASN A 212 17.06 1.70 -13.71
C ASN A 212 18.32 1.34 -12.90
N ILE A 213 18.18 0.64 -11.77
CA ILE A 213 19.30 0.25 -10.90
C ILE A 213 20.08 -0.93 -11.49
N LYS A 214 19.38 -1.96 -12.00
CA LYS A 214 19.96 -3.26 -12.37
C LYS A 214 19.94 -3.54 -13.90
N GLY A 215 19.43 -2.62 -14.71
CA GLY A 215 19.32 -2.76 -16.16
C GLY A 215 18.23 -3.74 -16.61
N VAL A 216 18.41 -4.35 -17.80
CA VAL A 216 17.43 -5.25 -18.45
C VAL A 216 17.10 -6.49 -17.61
N LYS A 217 17.97 -6.89 -16.67
CA LYS A 217 17.75 -8.01 -15.75
C LYS A 217 17.06 -7.60 -14.44
N GLY A 218 16.60 -6.36 -14.32
CA GLY A 218 15.98 -5.87 -13.09
C GLY A 218 14.71 -6.65 -12.72
N ASP A 219 13.88 -7.01 -13.70
CA ASP A 219 12.67 -7.80 -13.47
C ASP A 219 12.95 -9.19 -12.85
N ASP A 220 14.13 -9.78 -13.04
CA ASP A 220 14.55 -11.04 -12.39
C ASP A 220 15.04 -10.84 -10.94
N ARG A 221 15.32 -9.58 -10.57
CA ARG A 221 15.86 -9.19 -9.25
C ARG A 221 14.79 -8.65 -8.30
N VAL A 222 13.52 -8.65 -8.71
CA VAL A 222 12.40 -8.22 -7.88
C VAL A 222 11.19 -9.13 -8.01
N ASN A 223 10.64 -9.53 -6.87
CA ASN A 223 9.39 -10.27 -6.78
C ASN A 223 8.34 -9.39 -6.11
N ILE A 224 7.36 -8.90 -6.87
CA ILE A 224 6.29 -8.04 -6.39
C ILE A 224 5.05 -8.89 -6.11
N MET A 225 4.56 -8.86 -4.86
CA MET A 225 3.40 -9.60 -4.40
C MET A 225 2.30 -8.63 -3.98
N GLY A 226 1.16 -8.69 -4.67
CA GLY A 226 -0.01 -7.89 -4.34
C GLY A 226 -0.88 -8.62 -3.33
N TYR A 227 -1.26 -7.94 -2.25
CA TYR A 227 -2.33 -8.38 -1.34
C TYR A 227 -3.44 -7.34 -1.43
N LEU A 228 -4.46 -7.69 -2.21
CA LEU A 228 -5.49 -6.76 -2.63
C LEU A 228 -6.82 -7.14 -1.97
N PHE A 229 -7.35 -6.23 -1.16
CA PHE A 229 -8.59 -6.44 -0.43
C PHE A 229 -9.79 -6.14 -1.33
N THR A 230 -10.68 -7.12 -1.50
CA THR A 230 -11.86 -7.01 -2.35
C THR A 230 -12.95 -6.14 -1.70
N PRO A 231 -13.94 -5.68 -2.48
CA PRO A 231 -14.91 -4.68 -1.99
C PRO A 231 -15.71 -5.11 -0.76
N ASP A 232 -16.03 -6.39 -0.64
CA ASP A 232 -16.75 -6.97 0.51
C ASP A 232 -16.01 -6.79 1.84
N VAL A 233 -14.66 -6.74 1.83
CA VAL A 233 -13.86 -6.39 3.02
C VAL A 233 -14.17 -4.96 3.47
N ASN A 234 -14.17 -4.01 2.54
CA ASN A 234 -14.48 -2.61 2.87
C ASN A 234 -15.96 -2.42 3.22
N LEU A 235 -16.88 -3.16 2.59
CA LEU A 235 -18.30 -3.15 2.91
C LEU A 235 -18.58 -3.65 4.34
N SER A 236 -17.81 -4.63 4.83
CA SER A 236 -17.96 -5.13 6.22
C SER A 236 -17.71 -4.07 7.30
N LYS A 237 -16.97 -3.01 6.96
CA LYS A 237 -16.70 -1.84 7.84
C LYS A 237 -17.66 -0.68 7.59
N ALA A 238 -18.28 -0.61 6.42
CA ALA A 238 -19.10 0.52 5.95
C ALA A 238 -20.61 0.22 5.93
N SER A 239 -21.07 -0.72 6.76
CA SER A 239 -22.46 -1.24 6.76
C SER A 239 -23.54 -0.17 6.90
N ASP A 240 -23.22 0.98 7.50
CA ASP A 240 -24.20 2.01 7.86
C ASP A 240 -24.18 3.25 6.94
N ASN A 241 -23.25 3.33 5.98
CA ASN A 241 -23.11 4.51 5.10
C ASN A 241 -23.38 4.17 3.61
N GLN A 242 -24.61 4.43 3.16
CA GLN A 242 -25.07 4.11 1.80
C GLN A 242 -24.26 4.81 0.68
N SER A 243 -23.84 6.07 0.86
CA SER A 243 -23.03 6.77 -0.15
C SER A 243 -21.65 6.12 -0.29
N SER A 244 -21.10 5.63 0.82
CA SER A 244 -19.84 4.90 0.80
C SER A 244 -19.94 3.53 0.15
N GLN A 245 -21.02 2.78 0.41
CA GLN A 245 -21.25 1.47 -0.20
C GLN A 245 -21.32 1.53 -1.73
N SER A 246 -21.95 2.59 -2.26
CA SER A 246 -22.13 2.79 -3.70
C SER A 246 -20.78 2.90 -4.43
N TYR A 247 -19.87 3.78 -3.99
CA TYR A 247 -18.57 3.91 -4.66
C TYR A 247 -17.67 2.69 -4.40
N ILE A 248 -17.78 2.04 -3.23
CA ILE A 248 -16.95 0.87 -2.89
C ILE A 248 -17.10 -0.24 -3.94
N ILE A 249 -18.34 -0.54 -4.33
CA ILE A 249 -18.65 -1.56 -5.33
C ILE A 249 -18.15 -1.15 -6.72
N LYS A 250 -18.47 0.08 -7.15
CA LYS A 250 -18.17 0.58 -8.50
C LYS A 250 -16.67 0.71 -8.76
N ASN A 251 -15.94 1.26 -7.80
CA ASN A 251 -14.47 1.35 -7.84
C ASN A 251 -13.82 -0.02 -7.79
N GLY A 252 -14.35 -0.89 -6.91
CA GLY A 252 -13.91 -2.27 -6.77
C GLY A 252 -13.94 -3.01 -8.10
N PHE A 253 -15.07 -2.95 -8.80
CA PHE A 253 -15.21 -3.57 -10.11
C PHE A 253 -14.26 -2.96 -11.15
N ALA A 254 -14.18 -1.63 -11.23
CA ALA A 254 -13.29 -0.96 -12.17
C ALA A 254 -11.81 -1.35 -11.95
N ALA A 255 -11.38 -1.44 -10.68
CA ALA A 255 -10.02 -1.84 -10.32
C ALA A 255 -9.76 -3.32 -10.64
N LEU A 256 -10.71 -4.21 -10.36
CA LEU A 256 -10.61 -5.64 -10.70
C LEU A 256 -10.53 -5.85 -12.22
N LYS A 257 -11.34 -5.12 -12.99
CA LYS A 257 -11.34 -5.14 -14.46
C LYS A 257 -9.99 -4.71 -15.04
N GLU A 258 -9.43 -3.62 -14.54
CA GLU A 258 -8.11 -3.12 -14.96
C GLU A 258 -6.98 -4.05 -14.52
N LEU A 259 -7.07 -4.59 -13.31
CA LEU A 259 -6.13 -5.57 -12.79
C LEU A 259 -6.12 -6.84 -13.65
N ASP A 260 -7.28 -7.41 -13.99
CA ASP A 260 -7.37 -8.62 -14.83
C ASP A 260 -6.77 -8.40 -16.22
N TYR A 261 -7.07 -7.24 -16.82
CA TYR A 261 -6.44 -6.83 -18.06
C TYR A 261 -4.90 -6.78 -17.88
N LEU A 262 -4.37 -6.07 -16.89
CA LEU A 262 -2.92 -5.92 -16.72
C LEU A 262 -2.19 -7.19 -16.26
N MET A 263 -2.83 -8.09 -15.52
CA MET A 263 -2.24 -9.38 -15.13
C MET A 263 -2.05 -10.31 -16.34
N GLY A 264 -2.83 -10.13 -17.40
CA GLY A 264 -2.66 -10.82 -18.69
C GLY A 264 -1.83 -10.06 -19.73
N ILE A 265 -1.13 -8.98 -19.35
CA ILE A 265 -0.44 -8.09 -20.32
C ILE A 265 0.62 -8.81 -21.15
N ALA A 266 1.38 -9.71 -20.52
CA ALA A 266 2.43 -10.49 -21.16
C ALA A 266 1.83 -11.48 -22.18
N ASP A 267 0.71 -12.12 -21.83
CA ASP A 267 0.01 -13.06 -22.73
C ASP A 267 -0.43 -12.36 -24.02
N ARG A 268 -0.77 -11.06 -23.95
CA ARG A 268 -1.20 -10.24 -25.09
C ARG A 268 -0.07 -9.54 -25.84
N HIS A 269 1.19 -9.79 -25.49
CA HIS A 269 2.37 -9.09 -26.05
C HIS A 269 2.27 -7.56 -25.93
N GLU A 270 1.53 -7.08 -24.94
CA GLU A 270 1.36 -5.66 -24.66
C GLU A 270 2.40 -5.17 -23.65
N ARG A 271 2.52 -3.84 -23.53
CA ARG A 271 3.46 -3.20 -22.59
C ARG A 271 2.75 -2.10 -21.83
N PHE A 272 2.96 -2.05 -20.52
CA PHE A 272 2.53 -0.93 -19.71
C PHE A 272 3.52 0.21 -19.92
N LYS A 273 3.00 1.34 -20.42
CA LYS A 273 3.79 2.54 -20.70
C LYS A 273 3.22 3.71 -19.94
N GLN A 274 4.04 4.30 -19.07
CA GLN A 274 3.71 5.50 -18.32
C GLN A 274 4.96 6.36 -18.10
N GLN A 275 4.82 7.64 -18.40
CA GLN A 275 5.80 8.66 -18.01
C GLN A 275 5.38 9.28 -16.67
N TYR A 276 6.24 9.17 -15.66
CA TYR A 276 6.07 9.77 -14.34
C TYR A 276 6.83 11.08 -14.28
N ARG A 277 6.27 12.10 -14.96
CA ARG A 277 6.91 13.40 -15.24
C ARG A 277 8.33 13.20 -15.81
N ASN A 278 9.31 13.98 -15.38
CA ASN A 278 10.70 13.88 -15.80
C ASN A 278 11.52 12.87 -14.98
N ARG A 279 10.93 12.24 -13.95
CA ARG A 279 11.69 11.47 -12.96
C ARG A 279 11.86 9.99 -13.29
N LEU A 280 10.86 9.39 -13.93
CA LEU A 280 10.87 7.96 -14.28
C LEU A 280 9.99 7.71 -15.50
N THR A 281 10.47 6.89 -16.43
CA THR A 281 9.67 6.37 -17.54
C THR A 281 9.63 4.86 -17.41
N VAL A 282 8.42 4.29 -17.40
CA VAL A 282 8.22 2.85 -17.36
C VAL A 282 7.71 2.38 -18.71
N ASP A 283 8.37 1.37 -19.27
CA ASP A 283 7.93 0.60 -20.43
C ASP A 283 8.17 -0.89 -20.14
N SER A 284 7.19 -1.57 -19.55
CA SER A 284 7.34 -2.93 -19.02
C SER A 284 6.37 -3.92 -19.68
N PRO A 285 6.85 -5.12 -20.11
CA PRO A 285 5.98 -6.20 -20.57
C PRO A 285 5.45 -7.07 -19.41
N MET A 286 5.90 -6.81 -18.18
CA MET A 286 5.58 -7.64 -17.03
C MET A 286 4.23 -7.23 -16.42
N PRO A 287 3.48 -8.17 -15.83
CA PRO A 287 2.31 -7.83 -15.03
C PRO A 287 2.71 -6.99 -13.81
N PRO A 288 1.77 -6.24 -13.20
CA PRO A 288 2.07 -5.46 -12.00
C PRO A 288 2.58 -6.36 -10.86
N PHE A 289 2.02 -7.57 -10.73
CA PHE A 289 2.38 -8.51 -9.66
C PHE A 289 2.86 -9.85 -10.22
N ASN A 290 3.92 -10.42 -9.60
CA ASN A 290 4.35 -11.80 -9.84
C ASN A 290 3.38 -12.79 -9.18
N LEU A 291 2.84 -12.45 -8.01
CA LEU A 291 1.75 -13.15 -7.32
C LEU A 291 0.70 -12.13 -6.88
N CYS A 292 -0.57 -12.39 -7.17
CA CYS A 292 -1.68 -11.51 -6.80
C CYS A 292 -2.66 -12.25 -5.89
N HIS A 293 -2.66 -11.89 -4.61
CA HIS A 293 -3.59 -12.40 -3.61
C HIS A 293 -4.83 -11.53 -3.57
N LEU A 294 -6.01 -12.14 -3.73
CA LEU A 294 -7.29 -11.47 -3.51
C LEU A 294 -7.84 -11.92 -2.16
N ILE A 295 -8.12 -10.94 -1.29
CA ILE A 295 -8.54 -11.16 0.09
C ILE A 295 -9.98 -10.69 0.26
N SER A 296 -10.89 -11.62 0.52
CA SER A 296 -12.34 -11.38 0.66
C SER A 296 -12.83 -11.58 2.09
N ALA A 297 -13.94 -10.93 2.45
CA ALA A 297 -14.58 -11.05 3.76
C ALA A 297 -15.38 -12.35 3.93
N THR A 298 -15.53 -13.13 2.87
CA THR A 298 -16.39 -14.30 2.80
C THR A 298 -15.58 -15.49 2.32
N ASN A 299 -15.76 -16.64 2.96
CA ASN A 299 -15.01 -17.84 2.61
C ASN A 299 -15.56 -18.55 1.35
N ILE A 300 -14.82 -19.56 0.88
CA ILE A 300 -15.22 -20.36 -0.30
C ILE A 300 -16.57 -21.08 -0.14
N ASP A 301 -17.06 -21.25 1.08
CA ASP A 301 -18.38 -21.85 1.35
C ASP A 301 -19.52 -20.81 1.39
N GLY A 302 -19.21 -19.54 1.09
CA GLY A 302 -20.18 -18.44 1.13
C GLY A 302 -20.50 -17.95 2.54
N ARG A 303 -19.67 -18.27 3.54
CA ARG A 303 -19.85 -17.83 4.93
C ARG A 303 -19.04 -16.56 5.21
N PRO A 304 -19.68 -15.44 5.61
CA PRO A 304 -18.95 -14.26 6.06
C PRO A 304 -18.11 -14.56 7.30
N MET A 305 -16.90 -14.01 7.36
CA MET A 305 -16.03 -14.13 8.52
C MET A 305 -16.52 -13.24 9.66
N SER A 306 -16.42 -13.72 10.90
CA SER A 306 -16.65 -12.87 12.07
C SER A 306 -15.58 -11.78 12.14
N ASN A 307 -15.97 -10.53 12.38
CA ASN A 307 -15.09 -9.36 12.34
C ASN A 307 -14.19 -9.36 11.09
N ALA A 308 -14.82 -9.54 9.92
CA ALA A 308 -14.14 -9.85 8.65
C ALA A 308 -13.02 -8.87 8.29
N TYR A 309 -13.19 -7.56 8.53
CA TYR A 309 -12.15 -6.57 8.25
C TYR A 309 -10.85 -6.90 8.98
N ASP A 310 -10.91 -7.04 10.31
CA ASP A 310 -9.73 -7.34 11.11
C ASP A 310 -9.18 -8.74 10.81
N TYR A 311 -10.06 -9.71 10.57
CA TYR A 311 -9.65 -11.06 10.13
C TYR A 311 -8.78 -10.99 8.87
N CYS A 312 -9.24 -10.30 7.82
CA CYS A 312 -8.53 -10.16 6.55
C CYS A 312 -7.17 -9.48 6.72
N MET A 313 -7.11 -8.41 7.51
CA MET A 313 -5.84 -7.70 7.75
C MET A 313 -4.85 -8.59 8.50
N ASN A 314 -5.32 -9.34 9.51
CA ASN A 314 -4.47 -10.21 10.33
C ASN A 314 -4.01 -11.45 9.56
N VAL A 315 -4.88 -12.12 8.79
CA VAL A 315 -4.47 -13.24 7.92
C VAL A 315 -3.42 -12.81 6.90
N THR A 316 -3.55 -11.60 6.34
CA THR A 316 -2.55 -11.02 5.43
C THR A 316 -1.22 -10.81 6.14
N ALA A 317 -1.23 -10.14 7.29
CA ALA A 317 -0.03 -9.90 8.09
C ALA A 317 0.68 -11.21 8.46
N GLU A 318 -0.07 -12.23 8.89
CA GLU A 318 0.50 -13.53 9.25
C GLU A 318 1.07 -14.27 8.07
N ASN A 319 0.39 -14.27 6.93
CA ASN A 319 0.90 -14.93 5.74
C ASN A 319 2.27 -14.36 5.36
N ILE A 320 2.41 -13.03 5.40
CA ILE A 320 3.67 -12.34 5.13
C ILE A 320 4.71 -12.61 6.24
N VAL A 321 4.33 -12.62 7.52
CA VAL A 321 5.25 -12.97 8.62
C VAL A 321 5.81 -14.38 8.46
N ASN A 322 4.96 -15.35 8.15
CA ASN A 322 5.41 -16.72 7.90
C ASN A 322 6.29 -16.79 6.64
N PHE A 323 6.01 -15.99 5.61
CA PHE A 323 6.86 -15.89 4.43
C PHE A 323 8.28 -15.41 4.76
N ILE A 324 8.40 -14.37 5.59
CA ILE A 324 9.70 -13.74 5.89
C ILE A 324 10.45 -14.45 7.02
N SER A 325 9.83 -15.45 7.67
CA SER A 325 10.46 -16.25 8.71
C SER A 325 11.46 -17.23 8.11
N ASN A 326 12.61 -17.43 8.76
CA ASN A 326 13.59 -18.42 8.31
C ASN A 326 13.07 -19.85 8.55
N GLU A 327 12.90 -20.65 7.49
CA GLU A 327 12.23 -21.96 7.53
C GLU A 327 13.01 -23.05 6.79
N VAL A 328 13.00 -24.26 7.37
CA VAL A 328 13.71 -25.43 6.84
C VAL A 328 12.71 -26.48 6.39
N ARG A 329 12.90 -27.04 5.19
CA ARG A 329 12.08 -28.17 4.69
C ARG A 329 12.36 -29.43 5.51
N GLU A 330 11.38 -30.33 5.57
CA GLU A 330 11.55 -31.69 6.11
C GLU A 330 12.73 -32.44 5.45
N SER A 331 13.03 -32.14 4.18
CA SER A 331 14.15 -32.74 3.44
C SER A 331 15.53 -32.14 3.76
N GLY A 332 15.62 -31.20 4.71
CA GLY A 332 16.88 -30.54 5.09
C GLY A 332 17.36 -29.42 4.16
N GLY A 333 16.60 -29.07 3.13
CA GLY A 333 16.87 -27.92 2.25
C GLY A 333 16.15 -26.65 2.71
N ALA A 334 16.65 -25.47 2.31
CA ALA A 334 15.94 -24.21 2.55
C ALA A 334 14.56 -24.24 1.88
N PHE A 335 13.52 -23.77 2.56
CA PHE A 335 12.22 -23.57 1.93
C PHE A 335 12.28 -22.35 1.00
N ALA A 336 12.58 -22.58 -0.28
CA ALA A 336 12.59 -21.51 -1.28
C ALA A 336 11.18 -21.25 -1.80
N ILE A 337 10.62 -20.06 -1.50
CA ILE A 337 9.35 -19.60 -2.05
C ILE A 337 9.34 -19.55 -3.59
N GLN A 338 10.51 -19.40 -4.21
CA GLN A 338 10.64 -19.46 -5.67
C GLN A 338 10.20 -20.81 -6.24
N ASP A 339 10.44 -21.91 -5.52
CA ASP A 339 9.95 -23.23 -5.93
C ASP A 339 8.42 -23.30 -5.83
N TYR A 340 7.84 -22.69 -4.79
CA TYR A 340 6.38 -22.57 -4.66
C TYR A 340 5.80 -21.80 -5.85
N ILE A 341 6.32 -20.60 -6.14
CA ILE A 341 5.86 -19.77 -7.28
C ILE A 341 6.00 -20.50 -8.62
N SER A 342 7.11 -21.20 -8.84
CA SER A 342 7.36 -21.94 -10.08
C SER A 342 6.40 -23.11 -10.26
N ASN A 343 6.19 -23.90 -9.19
CA ASN A 343 5.24 -25.01 -9.19
C ASN A 343 3.79 -24.52 -9.35
N LEU A 344 3.44 -23.40 -8.72
CA LEU A 344 2.13 -22.77 -8.89
C LEU A 344 1.84 -22.44 -10.35
N LYS A 345 2.79 -21.81 -11.04
CA LYS A 345 2.64 -21.47 -12.46
C LYS A 345 2.41 -22.72 -13.29
N GLN A 346 3.27 -23.74 -13.14
CA GLN A 346 3.14 -24.99 -13.88
C GLN A 346 1.79 -25.69 -13.63
N ASN A 347 1.35 -25.76 -12.38
CA ASN A 347 0.07 -26.39 -12.03
C ASN A 347 -1.14 -25.60 -12.56
N THR A 348 -1.05 -24.27 -12.57
CA THR A 348 -2.09 -23.39 -13.11
C THR A 348 -2.14 -23.44 -14.64
N ASP A 349 -1.01 -23.63 -15.31
CA ASP A 349 -0.97 -23.75 -16.78
C ASP A 349 -1.60 -25.07 -17.24
N ASN A 350 -1.46 -26.14 -16.46
CA ASN A 350 -2.01 -27.47 -16.74
C ASN A 350 -3.46 -27.68 -16.28
N MET A 351 -4.07 -26.74 -15.57
CA MET A 351 -5.44 -26.89 -15.08
C MET A 351 -6.46 -26.78 -16.23
N ALA A 352 -7.64 -27.38 -16.05
CA ALA A 352 -8.75 -27.20 -16.98
C ALA A 352 -9.26 -25.74 -16.95
N LYS A 353 -9.33 -25.12 -18.13
CA LYS A 353 -9.78 -23.72 -18.32
C LYS A 353 -11.03 -23.73 -19.20
N PRO A 354 -12.25 -23.80 -18.62
CA PRO A 354 -13.50 -23.93 -19.40
C PRO A 354 -13.78 -22.69 -20.25
N TYR A 355 -13.31 -21.53 -19.80
CA TYR A 355 -13.48 -20.25 -20.49
C TYR A 355 -12.15 -19.52 -20.65
N MET A 356 -12.08 -18.69 -21.68
CA MET A 356 -10.95 -17.78 -21.94
C MET A 356 -10.98 -16.62 -20.94
N ALA A 357 -10.25 -16.75 -19.83
CA ALA A 357 -10.22 -15.79 -18.72
C ALA A 357 -8.82 -15.70 -18.08
N GLY A 358 -8.62 -14.74 -17.18
CA GLY A 358 -7.39 -14.63 -16.39
C GLY A 358 -7.37 -15.58 -15.19
N TYR A 359 -6.68 -16.73 -15.30
CA TYR A 359 -6.46 -17.67 -14.18
C TYR A 359 -5.18 -17.29 -13.42
N LYS A 360 -5.18 -16.12 -12.76
CA LYS A 360 -3.94 -15.49 -12.24
C LYS A 360 -3.95 -15.20 -10.73
N TYR A 361 -5.05 -15.46 -10.02
CA TYR A 361 -5.22 -15.04 -8.62
C TYR A 361 -5.03 -16.18 -7.62
N VAL A 362 -4.52 -15.81 -6.45
CA VAL A 362 -4.28 -16.70 -5.31
C VAL A 362 -5.22 -16.32 -4.17
N MET A 363 -5.92 -17.32 -3.63
CA MET A 363 -6.78 -17.17 -2.45
C MET A 363 -6.10 -17.86 -1.28
N ILE A 364 -6.13 -17.24 -0.11
CA ILE A 364 -5.48 -17.76 1.09
C ILE A 364 -6.50 -17.98 2.20
N GLY A 365 -6.28 -19.01 3.01
CA GLY A 365 -6.97 -19.26 4.26
C GLY A 365 -5.94 -19.70 5.28
N ALA A 366 -5.99 -19.14 6.48
CA ALA A 366 -4.97 -19.37 7.49
C ALA A 366 -5.61 -19.66 8.83
N SER A 367 -4.96 -20.52 9.60
CA SER A 367 -5.35 -20.89 10.95
C SER A 367 -4.11 -21.13 11.80
N SER A 368 -4.15 -20.74 13.07
CA SER A 368 -3.00 -20.91 13.95
C SER A 368 -3.39 -21.38 15.34
N ALA A 369 -2.67 -22.39 15.82
CA ALA A 369 -2.72 -22.84 17.20
C ALA A 369 -1.51 -22.24 17.91
N VAL A 370 -1.75 -21.37 18.90
CA VAL A 370 -0.71 -20.52 19.49
C VAL A 370 -0.55 -20.82 20.97
N LEU A 371 0.69 -20.95 21.43
CA LEU A 371 1.04 -20.94 22.84
C LEU A 371 1.19 -19.47 23.29
N PRO A 372 0.41 -19.01 24.29
CA PRO A 372 0.37 -17.60 24.70
C PRO A 372 1.58 -17.23 25.58
N LEU A 373 2.78 -17.32 25.01
CA LEU A 373 4.03 -17.07 25.74
C LEU A 373 4.15 -15.65 26.27
N GLU A 374 3.61 -14.67 25.56
CA GLU A 374 3.58 -13.27 26.02
C GLU A 374 2.76 -13.15 27.30
N GLU A 375 1.56 -13.73 27.30
CA GLU A 375 0.68 -13.75 28.46
C GLU A 375 1.25 -14.58 29.62
N ILE A 376 1.88 -15.72 29.34
CA ILE A 376 2.58 -16.52 30.35
C ILE A 376 3.73 -15.72 30.97
N THR A 377 4.49 -14.98 30.16
CA THR A 377 5.62 -14.16 30.64
C THR A 377 5.14 -12.97 31.47
N THR A 378 4.07 -12.30 31.05
CA THR A 378 3.43 -11.24 31.84
C THR A 378 2.89 -11.79 33.17
N TYR A 379 2.30 -12.99 33.17
CA TYR A 379 1.82 -13.63 34.40
C TYR A 379 2.97 -14.03 35.35
N LEU A 380 4.09 -14.50 34.80
CA LEU A 380 5.33 -14.74 35.57
C LEU A 380 5.83 -13.45 36.22
N ALA A 381 5.80 -12.32 35.51
CA ALA A 381 6.18 -11.03 36.08
C ALA A 381 5.22 -10.57 37.18
N TYR A 382 3.91 -10.74 37.01
CA TYR A 382 2.94 -10.51 38.08
C TYR A 382 3.27 -11.30 39.34
N LYS A 383 3.51 -12.62 39.20
CA LYS A 383 3.87 -13.48 40.34
C LYS A 383 5.22 -13.14 40.96
N LEU A 384 6.18 -12.69 40.15
CA LEU A 384 7.45 -12.15 40.65
C LEU A 384 7.22 -10.90 41.50
N PHE A 385 6.44 -9.93 41.01
CA PHE A 385 6.15 -8.68 41.72
C PHE A 385 5.34 -8.92 43.01
N GLU A 386 4.35 -9.82 42.97
CA GLU A 386 3.62 -10.28 44.15
C GLU A 386 4.56 -10.83 45.23
N LYS A 387 5.56 -11.61 44.82
CA LYS A 387 6.52 -12.22 45.74
C LYS A 387 7.48 -11.22 46.39
N ILE A 388 7.87 -10.18 45.67
CA ILE A 388 8.76 -9.13 46.19
C ILE A 388 8.00 -7.96 46.83
N GLN A 389 6.68 -8.04 46.95
CA GLN A 389 5.80 -6.98 47.46
C GLN A 389 6.26 -6.41 48.81
N TYR A 390 6.83 -7.24 49.70
CA TYR A 390 7.34 -6.80 51.01
C TYR A 390 8.37 -5.65 50.90
N MET A 391 9.16 -5.60 49.82
CA MET A 391 10.16 -4.55 49.63
C MET A 391 9.52 -3.17 49.39
N PHE A 392 8.29 -3.10 48.88
CA PHE A 392 7.55 -1.86 48.64
C PHE A 392 7.08 -1.22 49.96
N GLU A 393 6.87 -2.04 50.99
CA GLU A 393 6.34 -1.63 52.30
C GLU A 393 7.45 -1.37 53.33
N ASN A 394 8.64 -1.96 53.15
CA ASN A 394 9.77 -1.82 54.07
C ASN A 394 10.20 -0.36 54.30
N MET A 395 10.41 0.02 55.56
CA MET A 395 10.83 1.37 55.97
C MET A 395 11.95 1.32 57.00
N PRO A 396 12.86 2.31 57.00
CA PRO A 396 13.86 2.47 58.05
C PRO A 396 13.22 2.86 59.38
N THR A 397 13.77 2.32 60.46
CA THR A 397 13.45 2.78 61.81
C THR A 397 14.23 4.04 62.18
N GLU A 398 13.79 4.72 63.24
CA GLU A 398 14.47 5.89 63.81
C GLU A 398 15.93 5.56 64.16
N GLN A 399 16.13 4.46 64.88
CA GLN A 399 17.46 3.98 65.30
C GLN A 399 18.40 3.67 64.12
N GLU A 400 17.87 3.15 63.01
CA GLU A 400 18.67 2.84 61.83
C GLU A 400 19.08 4.10 61.07
N THR A 401 18.21 5.10 61.05
CA THR A 401 18.48 6.41 60.44
C THR A 401 19.52 7.19 61.25
N ASP A 402 19.41 7.18 62.59
CA ASP A 402 20.44 7.77 63.46
C ASP A 402 21.80 7.09 63.31
N ARG A 403 21.79 5.74 63.21
CA ARG A 403 23.01 4.98 62.96
C ARG A 403 23.64 5.34 61.62
N PHE A 404 22.81 5.55 60.59
CA PHE A 404 23.27 5.98 59.28
C PHE A 404 23.93 7.36 59.35
N ILE A 405 23.30 8.34 60.01
CA ILE A 405 23.84 9.70 60.21
C ILE A 405 25.23 9.66 60.86
N ARG A 406 25.39 8.84 61.91
CA ARG A 406 26.68 8.64 62.58
C ARG A 406 27.71 7.95 61.68
N GLN A 407 27.32 6.97 60.88
CA GLN A 407 28.24 6.28 59.96
C GLN A 407 28.82 7.19 58.88
N ILE A 408 28.09 8.23 58.49
CA ILE A 408 28.55 9.24 57.52
C ILE A 408 29.05 10.52 58.19
N ASN A 409 29.29 10.51 59.50
CA ASN A 409 29.83 11.61 60.29
C ASN A 409 29.02 12.92 60.16
N LEU A 410 27.69 12.79 60.20
CA LEU A 410 26.73 13.92 60.14
C LEU A 410 26.04 14.22 61.47
N ASP A 411 26.35 13.49 62.55
CA ASP A 411 25.94 13.91 63.88
C ASP A 411 26.72 15.16 64.31
N GLU A 412 26.12 15.94 65.22
CA GLU A 412 26.62 17.25 65.63
C GLU A 412 28.09 17.20 66.09
N ASP A 413 28.43 16.25 66.96
CA ASP A 413 29.78 16.10 67.52
C ASP A 413 30.82 15.84 66.41
N SER A 414 30.52 14.92 65.50
CA SER A 414 31.41 14.59 64.37
C SER A 414 31.64 15.79 63.44
N VAL A 415 30.60 16.60 63.20
CA VAL A 415 30.72 17.82 62.40
C VAL A 415 31.53 18.88 63.14
N ILE A 416 31.31 19.07 64.44
CA ILE A 416 32.11 19.99 65.26
C ILE A 416 33.59 19.58 65.23
N ASP A 417 33.90 18.30 65.45
CA ASP A 417 35.27 17.78 65.42
C ASP A 417 35.94 18.05 64.07
N ARG A 418 35.20 17.95 62.97
CA ARG A 418 35.69 18.27 61.63
C ARG A 418 35.97 19.76 61.45
N PHE A 419 35.13 20.64 61.97
CA PHE A 419 35.36 22.09 61.93
C PHE A 419 36.54 22.53 62.82
N GLU A 420 36.83 21.79 63.89
CA GLU A 420 37.89 22.11 64.87
C GLU A 420 39.23 21.42 64.62
N SER A 421 39.31 20.46 63.69
CA SER A 421 40.47 19.55 63.56
C SER A 421 41.82 20.27 63.39
N GLU A 422 41.86 21.37 62.64
CA GLU A 422 43.07 22.17 62.38
C GLU A 422 43.27 23.34 63.36
N LEU A 423 42.32 23.54 64.28
CA LEU A 423 42.30 24.67 65.23
C LEU A 423 42.49 24.24 66.70
N GLN A 424 42.60 22.93 66.97
CA GLN A 424 42.74 22.39 68.31
C GLN A 424 43.86 23.08 69.12
N GLY A 425 43.48 23.62 70.29
CA GLY A 425 44.41 24.27 71.22
C GLY A 425 44.84 25.69 70.83
N ARG A 426 44.36 26.25 69.72
CA ARG A 426 44.56 27.67 69.40
C ARG A 426 43.80 28.56 70.38
N LYS A 427 44.41 29.70 70.72
CA LYS A 427 43.82 30.72 71.61
C LYS A 427 43.88 32.10 70.96
N PRO A 428 42.94 33.01 71.24
CA PRO A 428 42.89 34.35 70.66
C PRO A 428 44.17 35.15 70.84
N LEU A 429 44.79 35.04 72.01
CA LEU A 429 46.08 35.65 72.29
C LEU A 429 46.86 34.82 73.32
N THR A 430 48.15 34.58 73.08
CA THR A 430 49.02 33.81 73.98
C THR A 430 50.25 34.60 74.39
N GLY A 431 50.87 34.23 75.52
CA GLY A 431 52.16 34.78 75.94
C GLY A 431 52.20 36.29 76.23
N TYR A 432 51.05 36.91 76.56
CA TYR A 432 50.95 38.35 76.87
C TYR A 432 51.37 38.70 78.30
N LYS A 433 51.34 37.74 79.24
CA LYS A 433 51.72 37.95 80.65
C LYS A 433 53.23 38.22 80.74
N GLY A 434 53.62 39.38 81.27
CA GLY A 434 55.03 39.75 81.49
C GLY A 434 55.79 40.26 80.26
N ARG A 435 55.13 40.51 79.12
CA ARG A 435 55.75 41.12 77.93
C ARG A 435 55.63 42.63 77.92
N ASP A 436 56.71 43.32 77.54
CA ASP A 436 56.73 44.78 77.38
C ASP A 436 55.68 45.31 76.39
N ARG A 437 55.43 44.61 75.27
CA ARG A 437 54.42 45.00 74.27
C ARG A 437 53.02 45.15 74.89
N TYR A 438 52.63 44.23 75.76
CA TYR A 438 51.29 44.15 76.36
C TYR A 438 51.26 44.66 77.81
N ASN A 439 52.20 45.51 78.20
CA ASN A 439 52.20 46.11 79.52
C ASN A 439 50.96 47.01 79.73
N TYR A 440 50.63 47.29 80.99
CA TYR A 440 49.48 48.14 81.35
C TYR A 440 49.43 49.48 80.58
N ASP A 441 50.56 50.16 80.41
CA ASP A 441 50.59 51.47 79.77
C ASP A 441 50.20 51.40 78.28
N ASN A 442 50.65 50.37 77.56
CA ASN A 442 50.37 50.20 76.14
C ASN A 442 48.94 49.76 75.86
N VAL A 443 48.37 48.89 76.71
CA VAL A 443 47.02 48.30 76.51
C VAL A 443 45.91 49.15 77.11
N ILE A 444 46.11 49.73 78.30
CA ILE A 444 45.04 50.41 79.07
C ILE A 444 45.16 51.94 79.02
N LYS A 445 46.35 52.49 79.28
CA LYS A 445 46.54 53.94 79.49
C LYS A 445 46.71 54.72 78.19
N LYS A 446 47.64 54.31 77.34
CA LYS A 446 47.94 54.93 76.03
C LYS A 446 47.14 54.31 74.89
N GLN A 447 46.71 53.07 75.05
CA GLN A 447 46.00 52.28 74.03
C GLN A 447 46.74 52.22 72.69
N SER A 448 48.07 52.24 72.73
CA SER A 448 48.91 52.06 71.56
C SER A 448 48.91 50.60 71.06
N VAL A 449 48.38 49.66 71.85
CA VAL A 449 48.07 48.28 71.46
C VAL A 449 46.59 48.03 71.66
N ASN A 450 45.87 47.79 70.56
CA ASN A 450 44.45 47.47 70.57
C ASN A 450 44.27 45.94 70.59
N ILE A 451 43.68 45.42 71.66
CA ILE A 451 43.49 43.96 71.83
C ILE A 451 42.53 43.37 70.79
N ASP A 452 41.55 44.13 70.31
CA ASP A 452 40.69 43.69 69.22
C ASP A 452 41.50 43.50 67.93
N ASP A 453 42.43 44.40 67.61
CA ASP A 453 43.28 44.28 66.41
C ASP A 453 44.25 43.09 66.50
N GLU A 454 44.73 42.76 67.70
CA GLU A 454 45.60 41.60 67.93
C GLU A 454 44.86 40.27 67.77
N MET A 455 43.58 40.20 68.16
CA MET A 455 42.77 38.98 68.11
C MET A 455 42.00 38.80 66.79
N LYS A 456 41.89 39.86 65.97
CA LYS A 456 41.26 39.77 64.63
C LYS A 456 41.92 38.72 63.74
N GLU A 457 43.23 38.54 63.85
CA GLU A 457 43.94 37.53 63.05
C GLU A 457 43.53 36.11 63.44
N TYR A 458 43.40 35.83 64.74
CA TYR A 458 42.87 34.56 65.23
C TYR A 458 41.47 34.28 64.68
N LEU A 459 40.56 35.27 64.76
CA LEU A 459 39.20 35.11 64.25
C LEU A 459 39.20 34.89 62.73
N ARG A 460 40.02 35.65 61.99
CA ARG A 460 40.19 35.52 60.54
C ARG A 460 40.68 34.13 60.14
N GLU A 461 41.66 33.58 60.85
CA GLU A 461 42.17 32.24 60.62
C GLU A 461 41.11 31.17 60.90
N CYS A 462 40.37 31.29 62.00
CA CYS A 462 39.26 30.38 62.32
C CYS A 462 38.18 30.42 61.23
N THR A 463 37.70 31.62 60.86
CA THR A 463 36.70 31.81 59.80
C THR A 463 37.17 31.27 58.45
N ASN A 464 38.45 31.45 58.09
CA ASN A 464 39.00 30.89 56.86
C ASN A 464 38.96 29.37 56.86
N GLU A 465 39.31 28.74 57.98
CA GLU A 465 39.27 27.27 58.10
C GLU A 465 37.83 26.74 58.06
N TYR A 466 36.92 27.33 58.83
CA TYR A 466 35.49 26.97 58.78
C TYR A 466 34.89 27.14 57.37
N ASN A 467 35.27 28.17 56.63
CA ASN A 467 34.84 28.35 55.24
C ASN A 467 35.37 27.27 54.30
N LYS A 468 36.61 26.78 54.49
CA LYS A 468 37.14 25.64 53.73
C LYS A 468 36.33 24.39 54.01
N VAL A 469 36.11 24.07 55.30
CA VAL A 469 35.35 22.89 55.72
C VAL A 469 33.93 22.95 55.17
N LYS A 470 33.22 24.08 55.35
CA LYS A 470 31.89 24.32 54.78
C LYS A 470 31.83 24.06 53.27
N THR A 471 32.86 24.42 52.53
CA THR A 471 32.86 24.32 51.06
C THR A 471 33.22 22.92 50.57
N GLN A 472 34.18 22.25 51.22
CA GLN A 472 34.74 20.98 50.75
C GLN A 472 34.03 19.77 51.35
N TYR A 473 33.69 19.81 52.63
CA TYR A 473 33.17 18.67 53.36
C TYR A 473 31.80 18.15 52.85
N PRO A 474 30.84 18.99 52.39
CA PRO A 474 29.58 18.48 51.84
C PRO A 474 29.78 17.47 50.73
N GLY A 475 30.75 17.70 49.82
CA GLY A 475 31.02 16.79 48.72
C GLY A 475 31.55 15.42 49.18
N GLU A 476 32.38 15.40 50.22
CA GLU A 476 32.90 14.17 50.83
C GLU A 476 31.77 13.36 51.48
N VAL A 477 30.92 14.03 52.27
CA VAL A 477 29.78 13.41 52.95
C VAL A 477 28.77 12.86 51.92
N VAL A 478 28.40 13.64 50.91
CA VAL A 478 27.43 13.22 49.90
C VAL A 478 27.95 12.04 49.10
N LYS A 479 29.26 11.99 48.80
CA LYS A 479 29.90 10.83 48.18
C LYS A 479 29.78 9.59 49.06
N GLY A 480 30.11 9.70 50.35
CA GLY A 480 29.97 8.61 51.31
C GLY A 480 28.51 8.14 51.44
N ALA A 481 27.58 9.08 51.58
CA ALA A 481 26.15 8.80 51.64
C ALA A 481 25.67 8.03 50.39
N ARG A 482 26.12 8.41 49.19
CA ARG A 482 25.79 7.70 47.95
C ARG A 482 26.29 6.25 47.96
N GLU A 483 27.51 6.01 48.43
CA GLU A 483 28.07 4.66 48.54
C GLU A 483 27.25 3.79 49.50
N PHE A 484 26.92 4.30 50.69
CA PHE A 484 26.10 3.55 51.66
C PHE A 484 24.65 3.34 51.19
N ILE A 485 24.02 4.34 50.57
CA ILE A 485 22.66 4.21 50.06
C ILE A 485 22.61 3.22 48.90
N ASN A 486 23.64 3.16 48.04
CA ASN A 486 23.74 2.13 47.01
C ASN A 486 23.85 0.72 47.61
N GLU A 487 24.55 0.54 48.72
CA GLU A 487 24.61 -0.77 49.40
C GLU A 487 23.26 -1.12 50.05
N ILE A 488 22.57 -0.14 50.65
CA ILE A 488 21.19 -0.31 51.14
C ILE A 488 20.23 -0.68 50.00
N PHE A 489 20.40 -0.07 48.83
CA PHE A 489 19.59 -0.34 47.64
C PHE A 489 19.72 -1.80 47.18
N LYS A 490 20.92 -2.38 47.24
CA LYS A 490 21.21 -3.77 46.87
C LYS A 490 20.87 -4.79 47.96
N ASP A 491 20.69 -4.36 49.20
CA ASP A 491 20.37 -5.23 50.33
C ASP A 491 18.96 -5.81 50.16
N PRO A 492 18.79 -7.15 50.06
CA PRO A 492 17.51 -7.78 49.78
C PRO A 492 16.47 -7.61 50.90
N LYS A 493 16.90 -7.27 52.12
CA LYS A 493 15.99 -6.98 53.23
C LYS A 493 15.52 -5.53 53.26
N LYS A 494 16.18 -4.64 52.52
CA LYS A 494 15.90 -3.19 52.51
C LYS A 494 15.39 -2.76 51.13
N GLY A 495 16.22 -2.87 50.10
CA GLY A 495 15.88 -2.58 48.72
C GLY A 495 15.70 -1.09 48.38
N PRO A 496 15.24 -0.80 47.14
CA PRO A 496 15.13 0.55 46.59
C PRO A 496 14.24 1.51 47.39
N PHE A 497 13.09 1.01 47.89
CA PHE A 497 12.13 1.81 48.65
C PHE A 497 12.71 2.25 49.99
N TYR A 498 13.35 1.33 50.70
CA TYR A 498 14.03 1.63 51.95
C TYR A 498 15.17 2.63 51.74
N ALA A 499 15.96 2.48 50.67
CA ALA A 499 17.05 3.39 50.31
C ALA A 499 16.57 4.84 50.13
N SER A 500 15.50 5.05 49.37
CA SER A 500 14.91 6.40 49.21
C SER A 500 14.31 6.92 50.50
N ARG A 501 13.58 6.08 51.25
CA ARG A 501 12.94 6.46 52.52
C ARG A 501 13.97 6.80 53.60
N MET A 502 15.17 6.21 53.57
CA MET A 502 16.29 6.57 54.44
C MET A 502 16.69 8.04 54.24
N LEU A 503 16.77 8.50 52.99
CA LEU A 503 17.09 9.90 52.69
C LEU A 503 15.88 10.82 52.91
N PHE A 504 14.70 10.41 52.43
CA PHE A 504 13.52 11.26 52.35
C PHE A 504 12.22 10.50 52.66
N HIS A 505 11.51 10.92 53.70
CA HIS A 505 10.19 10.41 54.06
C HIS A 505 9.35 11.47 54.79
N GLN A 506 8.02 11.31 54.80
CA GLN A 506 7.13 12.27 55.49
C GLN A 506 7.19 12.20 57.02
N SER A 507 7.66 11.09 57.60
CA SER A 507 7.85 10.97 59.06
C SER A 507 9.30 11.25 59.45
N PHE A 508 10.12 10.22 59.56
CA PHE A 508 11.52 10.26 59.99
C PHE A 508 12.45 9.83 58.85
N CYS A 509 13.49 10.61 58.57
CA CYS A 509 14.52 10.33 57.56
C CYS A 509 15.73 11.25 57.78
N VAL A 510 16.85 10.97 57.11
CA VAL A 510 18.10 11.75 57.24
C VAL A 510 17.87 13.23 57.01
N VAL A 511 17.22 13.62 55.90
CA VAL A 511 16.99 15.04 55.58
C VAL A 511 16.23 15.76 56.70
N LYS A 512 15.15 15.17 57.23
CA LYS A 512 14.36 15.78 58.31
C LYS A 512 15.10 15.88 59.62
N THR A 513 15.93 14.88 59.95
CA THR A 513 16.77 14.94 61.14
C THR A 513 17.78 16.08 61.03
N LEU A 514 18.38 16.28 59.85
CA LEU A 514 19.30 17.41 59.61
C LEU A 514 18.58 18.76 59.59
N GLU A 515 17.35 18.84 59.06
CA GLU A 515 16.53 20.06 59.14
C GLU A 515 16.26 20.45 60.59
N THR A 516 15.93 19.46 61.44
CA THR A 516 15.75 19.66 62.89
C THR A 516 17.06 20.12 63.56
N GLU A 517 18.20 19.57 63.14
CA GLU A 517 19.52 19.99 63.62
C GLU A 517 19.84 21.44 63.23
N VAL A 518 19.48 21.85 62.00
CA VAL A 518 19.61 23.25 61.56
C VAL A 518 18.76 24.18 62.41
N GLU A 519 17.53 23.82 62.75
CA GLU A 519 16.66 24.60 63.64
C GLU A 519 17.29 24.75 65.05
N SER A 520 17.82 23.67 65.61
CA SER A 520 18.54 23.67 66.89
C SER A 520 19.77 24.59 66.87
N LEU A 521 20.58 24.51 65.81
CA LEU A 521 21.76 25.36 65.63
C LEU A 521 21.40 26.83 65.43
N GLN A 522 20.28 27.14 64.76
CA GLN A 522 19.79 28.51 64.62
C GLN A 522 19.38 29.12 65.97
N GLU A 523 18.72 28.33 66.83
CA GLU A 523 18.41 28.75 68.20
C GLU A 523 19.68 28.99 69.01
N ARG A 524 20.66 28.08 68.89
CA ARG A 524 21.96 28.20 69.56
C ARG A 524 22.73 29.44 69.08
N LEU A 525 22.77 29.70 67.78
CA LEU A 525 23.40 30.88 67.18
C LEU A 525 22.82 32.16 67.79
N ALA A 526 21.48 32.26 67.90
CA ALA A 526 20.83 33.41 68.51
C ALA A 526 21.20 33.60 69.99
N ASN A 527 21.45 32.51 70.73
CA ASN A 527 21.91 32.56 72.12
C ASN A 527 23.38 32.99 72.21
N ILE A 528 24.27 32.45 71.37
CA ILE A 528 25.68 32.84 71.31
C ILE A 528 25.82 34.33 70.99
N SER A 529 25.07 34.86 70.01
CA SER A 529 25.10 36.29 69.67
C SER A 529 24.72 37.19 70.86
N ARG A 530 23.78 36.75 71.71
CA ARG A 530 23.44 37.47 72.96
C ARG A 530 24.55 37.38 73.99
N GLU A 531 25.19 36.21 74.11
CA GLU A 531 26.29 36.00 75.05
C GLU A 531 27.55 36.80 74.66
N ILE A 532 27.87 36.89 73.37
CA ILE A 532 28.95 37.75 72.86
C ILE A 532 28.73 39.20 73.29
N LYS A 533 27.49 39.71 73.19
CA LYS A 533 27.15 41.06 73.64
C LYS A 533 27.41 41.23 75.14
N PHE A 534 27.01 40.26 75.96
CA PHE A 534 27.26 40.29 77.41
C PHE A 534 28.77 40.23 77.72
N LYS A 535 29.53 39.34 77.07
CA LYS A 535 30.99 39.24 77.26
C LYS A 535 31.73 40.48 76.81
N ARG A 536 31.25 41.14 75.75
CA ARG A 536 31.76 42.45 75.32
C ARG A 536 31.53 43.52 76.40
N GLU A 537 30.32 43.61 76.94
CA GLU A 537 30.01 44.53 78.06
C GLU A 537 30.90 44.23 79.28
N LEU A 538 31.07 42.95 79.63
CA LEU A 538 31.97 42.52 80.71
C LEU A 538 33.42 42.91 80.44
N ALA A 539 33.92 42.75 79.21
CA ALA A 539 35.26 43.16 78.84
C ALA A 539 35.41 44.69 78.92
N GLU A 540 34.41 45.46 78.51
CA GLU A 540 34.38 46.92 78.65
C GLU A 540 34.42 47.33 80.15
N ASP A 541 33.68 46.63 81.02
CA ASP A 541 33.75 46.82 82.47
C ASP A 541 35.13 46.49 83.05
N LYS A 542 35.75 45.38 82.63
CA LYS A 542 37.12 45.03 83.02
C LYS A 542 38.15 46.04 82.53
N MET A 543 37.93 46.64 81.35
CA MET A 543 38.75 47.74 80.85
C MET A 543 38.63 48.97 81.77
N LEU A 544 37.42 49.30 82.22
CA LEU A 544 37.16 50.42 83.11
C LEU A 544 37.75 50.18 84.51
N GLU A 545 37.61 48.96 85.05
CA GLU A 545 38.30 48.53 86.28
C GLU A 545 39.81 48.70 86.14
N ALA A 546 40.38 48.22 85.03
CA ALA A 546 41.80 48.34 84.76
C ALA A 546 42.25 49.81 84.74
N ARG A 547 41.51 50.72 84.07
CA ARG A 547 41.81 52.16 84.06
C ARG A 547 41.84 52.80 85.46
N LYS A 548 41.05 52.28 86.40
CA LYS A 548 40.99 52.74 87.80
C LYS A 548 42.03 52.08 88.71
N ALA A 549 42.81 51.11 88.22
CA ALA A 549 43.76 50.34 89.03
C ALA A 549 44.97 51.17 89.51
N ILE A 550 45.41 50.93 90.74
CA ILE A 550 46.47 51.69 91.44
C ILE A 550 47.65 50.77 91.77
N LEU A 551 48.88 51.31 91.68
CA LEU A 551 50.13 50.67 92.09
C LEU A 551 50.27 49.21 91.60
N PHE A 552 50.37 48.25 92.53
CA PHE A 552 50.76 46.84 92.29
C PHE A 552 49.68 45.97 91.63
N THR A 553 48.45 46.48 91.43
CA THR A 553 47.32 45.69 90.86
C THR A 553 47.07 45.90 89.36
N LYS A 554 47.75 46.89 88.77
CA LYS A 554 47.56 47.31 87.37
C LYS A 554 47.72 46.16 86.36
N GLU A 555 48.79 45.39 86.52
CA GLU A 555 49.12 44.33 85.57
C GLU A 555 48.14 43.15 85.65
N GLY A 556 47.66 42.82 86.86
CA GLY A 556 46.60 41.83 87.07
C GLY A 556 45.29 42.25 86.41
N LYS A 557 44.83 43.48 86.66
CA LYS A 557 43.57 43.99 86.07
C LYS A 557 43.61 44.14 84.54
N LYS A 558 44.77 44.46 83.97
CA LYS A 558 44.97 44.41 82.51
C LYS A 558 44.89 42.97 81.98
N ASN A 559 45.44 41.99 82.70
CA ASN A 559 45.31 40.59 82.31
C ASN A 559 43.84 40.14 82.39
N ASP A 560 43.07 40.52 83.42
CA ASP A 560 41.63 40.26 83.51
C ASP A 560 40.87 40.82 82.28
N TYR A 561 41.24 42.02 81.81
CA TYR A 561 40.67 42.60 80.58
C TYR A 561 41.02 41.80 79.33
N ILE A 562 42.29 41.41 79.15
CA ILE A 562 42.73 40.58 78.01
C ILE A 562 42.08 39.19 78.06
N GLU A 563 41.88 38.62 79.25
CA GLU A 563 41.19 37.34 79.44
C GLU A 563 39.70 37.46 79.07
N ALA A 564 39.00 38.50 79.56
CA ALA A 564 37.61 38.76 79.17
C ALA A 564 37.46 39.01 77.66
N LYS A 565 38.40 39.72 77.02
CA LYS A 565 38.44 39.88 75.56
C LYS A 565 38.73 38.55 74.84
N SER A 566 39.59 37.71 75.40
CA SER A 566 39.83 36.37 74.83
C SER A 566 38.56 35.52 74.88
N GLU A 567 37.80 35.55 75.98
CA GLU A 567 36.50 34.88 76.07
C GLU A 567 35.49 35.41 75.02
N GLU A 568 35.44 36.73 74.80
CA GLU A 568 34.62 37.32 73.72
C GLU A 568 35.00 36.78 72.33
N TYR A 569 36.30 36.72 72.00
CA TYR A 569 36.76 36.24 70.69
C TYR A 569 36.64 34.72 70.51
N MET A 570 36.68 33.95 71.59
CA MET A 570 36.34 32.52 71.55
C MET A 570 34.87 32.34 71.17
N LEU A 571 33.95 33.08 71.78
CA LEU A 571 32.53 33.03 71.42
C LEU A 571 32.26 33.53 70.01
N LYS A 572 32.98 34.56 69.51
CA LYS A 572 32.89 34.98 68.10
C LYS A 572 33.35 33.91 67.13
N SER A 573 34.38 33.15 67.48
CA SER A 573 34.81 31.99 66.69
C SER A 573 33.73 30.91 66.69
N GLU A 574 33.09 30.66 67.84
CA GLU A 574 31.98 29.72 67.96
C GLU A 574 30.73 30.17 67.18
N GLU A 575 30.41 31.46 67.16
CA GLU A 575 29.35 32.06 66.33
C GLU A 575 29.62 31.83 64.84
N GLU A 576 30.85 32.12 64.40
CA GLU A 576 31.27 31.85 63.02
C GLU A 576 31.19 30.36 62.70
N ARG A 577 31.70 29.47 63.56
CA ARG A 577 31.58 28.01 63.36
C ARG A 577 30.13 27.58 63.21
N THR A 578 29.26 27.99 64.14
CA THR A 578 27.83 27.63 64.16
C THR A 578 27.13 28.13 62.89
N LEU A 579 27.40 29.36 62.45
CA LEU A 579 26.86 29.90 61.19
C LEU A 579 27.29 29.06 59.98
N ARG A 580 28.57 28.66 59.89
CA ARG A 580 29.06 27.86 58.75
C ARG A 580 28.63 26.40 58.85
N MET A 581 28.37 25.87 60.04
CA MET A 581 27.71 24.57 60.24
C MET A 581 26.27 24.59 59.72
N ILE A 582 25.49 25.65 60.00
CA ILE A 582 24.14 25.81 59.44
C ILE A 582 24.19 25.81 57.90
N GLU A 583 25.10 26.59 57.31
CA GLU A 583 25.29 26.62 55.86
C GLU A 583 25.76 25.26 55.30
N PHE A 584 26.63 24.54 56.02
CA PHE A 584 27.08 23.19 55.68
C PHE A 584 25.91 22.20 55.65
N TYR A 585 25.12 22.11 56.72
CA TYR A 585 23.96 21.22 56.78
C TYR A 585 22.93 21.59 55.72
N GLY A 586 22.67 22.88 55.49
CA GLY A 586 21.80 23.33 54.40
C GLY A 586 22.27 22.85 53.03
N LYS A 587 23.58 22.87 52.75
CA LYS A 587 24.14 22.34 51.51
C LYS A 587 24.00 20.81 51.42
N VAL A 588 24.30 20.08 52.50
CA VAL A 588 24.16 18.62 52.55
C VAL A 588 22.71 18.18 52.35
N ILE A 589 21.75 18.85 53.01
CA ILE A 589 20.31 18.61 52.84
C ILE A 589 19.90 18.76 51.37
N SER A 590 20.34 19.86 50.73
CA SER A 590 20.10 20.12 49.30
C SER A 590 20.67 19.00 48.43
N ASP A 591 21.92 18.61 48.67
CA ASP A 591 22.61 17.59 47.87
C ASP A 591 22.04 16.17 48.05
N LEU A 592 21.67 15.79 49.27
CA LEU A 592 21.01 14.50 49.55
C LEU A 592 19.60 14.46 48.95
N SER A 593 18.87 15.58 48.99
CA SER A 593 17.57 15.70 48.33
C SER A 593 17.69 15.54 46.82
N ASP A 594 18.70 16.18 46.22
CA ASP A 594 19.02 16.07 44.80
C ASP A 594 19.40 14.64 44.40
N LEU A 595 20.24 13.98 45.21
CA LEU A 595 20.63 12.58 45.02
C LEU A 595 19.40 11.67 45.00
N ASN A 596 18.49 11.84 45.96
CA ASN A 596 17.24 11.09 46.02
C ASN A 596 16.33 11.36 44.82
N ASN A 597 16.15 12.63 44.45
CA ASN A 597 15.24 13.05 43.40
C ASN A 597 15.68 12.62 42.00
N LYS A 598 16.99 12.58 41.75
CA LYS A 598 17.58 12.21 40.44
C LYS A 598 17.68 10.70 40.23
N ILE A 599 17.86 9.93 41.30
CA ILE A 599 18.10 8.48 41.23
C ILE A 599 16.94 7.73 41.89
N TYR A 600 16.95 7.62 43.22
CA TYR A 600 16.14 6.64 43.95
C TYR A 600 14.62 6.87 43.86
N ARG A 601 14.19 8.13 43.83
CA ARG A 601 12.76 8.47 43.68
C ARG A 601 12.22 8.05 42.32
N VAL A 602 13.00 8.20 41.25
CA VAL A 602 12.61 7.81 39.89
C VAL A 602 12.34 6.30 39.82
N TYR A 603 13.19 5.48 40.44
CA TYR A 603 12.97 4.03 40.55
C TYR A 603 11.67 3.69 41.24
N ILE A 604 11.40 4.32 42.38
CA ILE A 604 10.21 4.02 43.18
C ILE A 604 8.94 4.38 42.43
N GLU A 605 8.91 5.51 41.72
CA GLU A 605 7.77 5.88 40.88
C GLU A 605 7.53 4.83 39.79
N ILE A 606 8.59 4.41 39.10
CA ILE A 606 8.55 3.37 38.06
C ILE A 606 8.04 2.03 38.63
N LEU A 607 8.66 1.54 39.70
CA LEU A 607 8.32 0.26 40.32
C LEU A 607 6.89 0.23 40.84
N ASN A 608 6.39 1.34 41.41
CA ASN A 608 4.99 1.44 41.82
C ASN A 608 4.02 1.33 40.64
N GLU A 609 4.30 2.02 39.53
CA GLU A 609 3.44 1.95 38.34
C GLU A 609 3.47 0.54 37.73
N LEU A 610 4.65 -0.09 37.63
CA LEU A 610 4.79 -1.47 37.17
C LEU A 610 4.05 -2.47 38.04
N ASN A 611 4.17 -2.32 39.36
CA ASN A 611 3.46 -3.20 40.29
C ASN A 611 1.93 -3.10 40.10
N LYS A 612 1.43 -1.89 39.84
CA LYS A 612 0.02 -1.68 39.49
C LYS A 612 -0.33 -2.35 38.17
N ILE A 613 0.43 -2.11 37.10
CA ILE A 613 0.19 -2.69 35.77
C ILE A 613 0.18 -4.22 35.84
N PHE A 614 1.22 -4.83 36.41
CA PHE A 614 1.29 -6.29 36.49
C PHE A 614 0.20 -6.89 37.38
N LYS A 615 -0.23 -6.19 38.43
CA LYS A 615 -1.38 -6.61 39.22
C LYS A 615 -2.66 -6.60 38.38
N ASP A 616 -2.93 -5.50 37.68
CA ASP A 616 -4.11 -5.38 36.82
C ASP A 616 -4.09 -6.45 35.69
N ASP A 617 -2.94 -6.64 35.05
CA ASP A 617 -2.73 -7.66 34.01
C ASP A 617 -2.87 -9.09 34.55
N GLY A 618 -2.31 -9.37 35.73
CA GLY A 618 -2.42 -10.67 36.39
C GLY A 618 -3.86 -11.01 36.73
N GLU A 619 -4.65 -10.05 37.20
CA GLU A 619 -6.09 -10.21 37.47
C GLU A 619 -6.89 -10.48 36.19
N ILE A 620 -6.55 -9.85 35.06
CA ILE A 620 -7.17 -10.09 33.75
C ILE A 620 -6.84 -11.52 33.28
N LEU A 621 -5.56 -11.91 33.32
CA LEU A 621 -5.09 -13.20 32.82
C LEU A 621 -5.64 -14.40 33.60
N VAL A 622 -5.86 -14.25 34.91
CA VAL A 622 -6.42 -15.30 35.78
C VAL A 622 -7.91 -15.53 35.55
N LYS A 623 -8.67 -14.49 35.17
CA LYS A 623 -10.11 -14.62 34.89
C LYS A 623 -10.37 -15.41 33.61
N GLY A 624 -9.38 -15.52 32.71
CA GLY A 624 -9.53 -16.21 31.43
C GLY A 624 -10.57 -15.56 30.52
N GLU A 625 -10.92 -14.28 30.75
CA GLU A 625 -11.76 -13.51 29.83
C GLU A 625 -11.08 -13.54 28.45
N GLU A 626 -11.85 -13.73 27.37
CA GLU A 626 -11.31 -13.87 26.02
C GLU A 626 -10.62 -12.59 25.56
N ILE A 627 -9.33 -12.47 25.90
CA ILE A 627 -8.42 -11.45 25.38
C ILE A 627 -8.22 -11.64 23.85
N GLU A 628 -8.62 -12.79 23.29
CA GLU A 628 -8.53 -13.11 21.86
C GLU A 628 -9.26 -12.07 20.98
N GLY A 629 -10.44 -11.58 21.38
CA GLY A 629 -11.16 -10.53 20.67
C GLY A 629 -10.51 -9.15 20.78
N ALA A 630 -9.98 -8.82 21.96
CA ALA A 630 -9.31 -7.53 22.23
C ALA A 630 -7.92 -7.41 21.57
N LEU A 631 -7.22 -8.54 21.38
CA LEU A 631 -5.94 -8.63 20.65
C LEU A 631 -6.10 -8.82 19.13
N GLY A 632 -7.34 -8.93 18.64
CA GLY A 632 -7.63 -9.16 17.22
C GLY A 632 -7.23 -10.55 16.71
N ARG A 633 -7.16 -11.57 17.58
CA ARG A 633 -6.81 -12.95 17.22
C ARG A 633 -7.98 -13.69 16.54
N ASN A 634 -8.47 -13.17 15.41
CA ASN A 634 -9.66 -13.72 14.74
C ASN A 634 -9.41 -15.03 13.97
N TYR A 635 -8.16 -15.41 13.72
CA TYR A 635 -7.75 -16.60 12.94
C TYR A 635 -6.91 -17.59 13.77
N SER A 636 -6.68 -17.31 15.05
CA SER A 636 -5.81 -18.11 15.91
C SER A 636 -6.46 -18.34 17.26
N TRP A 637 -6.26 -19.51 17.85
CA TRP A 637 -6.69 -19.80 19.22
C TRP A 637 -5.51 -20.22 20.09
N THR A 638 -5.68 -20.03 21.39
CA THR A 638 -4.74 -20.48 22.41
C THR A 638 -4.89 -21.98 22.67
N VAL A 639 -3.78 -22.73 22.60
CA VAL A 639 -3.79 -24.19 22.87
C VAL A 639 -3.79 -24.55 24.35
N VAL A 640 -3.39 -23.61 25.19
CA VAL A 640 -3.29 -23.69 26.65
C VAL A 640 -3.67 -22.33 27.21
N LYS A 641 -4.42 -22.27 28.31
CA LYS A 641 -4.80 -20.99 28.93
C LYS A 641 -3.97 -20.71 30.16
N VAL A 642 -3.73 -19.43 30.44
CA VAL A 642 -2.96 -19.01 31.62
C VAL A 642 -3.58 -19.51 32.94
N PRO A 643 -4.92 -19.52 33.15
CA PRO A 643 -5.51 -20.06 34.37
C PRO A 643 -5.15 -21.53 34.63
N ASP A 644 -5.04 -22.34 33.58
CA ASP A 644 -4.71 -23.76 33.67
C ASP A 644 -3.23 -23.99 34.04
N LEU A 645 -2.36 -22.99 33.80
CA LEU A 645 -0.94 -23.01 34.14
C LEU A 645 -0.62 -22.38 35.49
N LYS A 646 -1.62 -21.88 36.24
CA LYS A 646 -1.40 -21.12 37.48
C LYS A 646 -0.54 -21.87 38.48
N ASP A 647 -0.92 -23.10 38.83
CA ASP A 647 -0.23 -23.89 39.87
C ASP A 647 1.21 -24.22 39.45
N TYR A 648 1.42 -24.51 38.16
CA TYR A 648 2.74 -24.73 37.59
C TYR A 648 3.62 -23.48 37.71
N ILE A 649 3.12 -22.34 37.27
CA ILE A 649 3.84 -21.05 37.32
C ILE A 649 4.17 -20.67 38.77
N GLU A 650 3.21 -20.80 39.69
CA GLU A 650 3.44 -20.55 41.11
C GLU A 650 4.52 -21.48 41.68
N SER A 651 4.54 -22.76 41.30
CA SER A 651 5.59 -23.69 41.72
C SER A 651 6.99 -23.25 41.24
N ILE A 652 7.11 -22.73 40.02
CA ILE A 652 8.37 -22.24 39.47
C ILE A 652 8.84 -20.98 40.21
N VAL A 653 7.96 -19.99 40.35
CA VAL A 653 8.27 -18.73 41.07
C VAL A 653 8.65 -19.02 42.52
N ASN A 654 8.06 -20.05 43.14
CA ASN A 654 8.34 -20.46 44.52
C ASN A 654 9.64 -21.23 44.74
N LYS A 655 10.34 -21.71 43.69
CA LYS A 655 11.65 -22.37 43.83
C LYS A 655 12.74 -21.46 44.38
N GLN A 656 12.67 -20.16 44.09
CA GLN A 656 13.67 -19.19 44.51
C GLN A 656 13.22 -18.45 45.77
N SER A 657 14.14 -18.00 46.63
CA SER A 657 13.77 -17.14 47.77
C SER A 657 13.46 -15.72 47.29
N ALA A 658 12.58 -15.01 48.00
CA ALA A 658 12.26 -13.63 47.65
C ALA A 658 13.50 -12.71 47.78
N ASP A 659 14.32 -12.94 48.82
CA ASP A 659 15.59 -12.24 49.04
C ASP A 659 16.57 -12.39 47.86
N ASP A 660 16.68 -13.60 47.28
CA ASP A 660 17.57 -13.82 46.13
C ASP A 660 17.09 -13.09 44.87
N ILE A 661 15.78 -13.04 44.64
CA ILE A 661 15.17 -12.29 43.52
C ILE A 661 15.42 -10.80 43.70
N VAL A 662 15.12 -10.25 44.89
CA VAL A 662 15.34 -8.82 45.18
C VAL A 662 16.82 -8.44 45.00
N ARG A 663 17.76 -9.27 45.48
CA ARG A 663 19.19 -9.01 45.29
C ARG A 663 19.57 -8.89 43.81
N ARG A 664 19.14 -9.83 42.97
CA ARG A 664 19.45 -9.80 41.52
C ARG A 664 18.73 -8.66 40.81
N PHE A 665 17.45 -8.45 41.11
CA PHE A 665 16.63 -7.39 40.53
C PHE A 665 17.21 -6.01 40.87
N SER A 666 17.49 -5.72 42.15
CA SER A 666 18.09 -4.46 42.58
C SER A 666 19.48 -4.24 41.99
N ASN A 667 20.30 -5.30 41.84
CA ASN A 667 21.59 -5.19 41.17
C ASN A 667 21.43 -4.80 39.70
N LYS A 668 20.55 -5.49 38.96
CA LYS A 668 20.28 -5.20 37.53
C LYS A 668 19.77 -3.77 37.35
N LEU A 669 18.79 -3.36 38.16
CA LEU A 669 18.24 -2.00 38.15
C LEU A 669 19.32 -0.94 38.41
N LEU A 670 20.22 -1.19 39.36
CA LEU A 670 21.29 -0.25 39.68
C LEU A 670 22.41 -0.23 38.63
N GLU A 671 22.74 -1.35 38.00
CA GLU A 671 23.67 -1.40 36.86
C GLU A 671 23.13 -0.63 35.66
N GLU A 672 21.84 -0.80 35.37
CA GLU A 672 21.15 -0.12 34.29
C GLU A 672 20.78 1.33 34.64
N SER A 673 20.97 1.74 35.90
CA SER A 673 20.65 3.09 36.34
C SER A 673 21.41 4.17 35.61
N ASN A 674 22.63 3.87 35.16
CA ASN A 674 23.42 4.79 34.35
C ASN A 674 22.80 5.03 32.97
N LYS A 675 21.97 4.11 32.45
CA LYS A 675 21.24 4.26 31.19
C LYS A 675 19.96 5.09 31.36
N TRP A 676 19.38 5.13 32.55
CA TRP A 676 18.09 5.80 32.82
C TRP A 676 18.25 7.26 33.29
N LEU A 677 19.48 7.69 33.57
CA LEU A 677 19.79 9.06 34.03
C LEU A 677 19.79 10.11 32.92
N ASP A 678 19.69 9.68 31.65
CA ASP A 678 19.53 10.57 30.51
C ASP A 678 18.03 10.73 30.20
N GLU A 679 17.45 11.91 30.42
CA GLU A 679 15.99 12.17 30.32
C GLU A 679 15.40 11.86 28.93
N VAL A 680 16.25 11.59 27.93
CA VAL A 680 15.89 11.34 26.54
C VAL A 680 15.71 9.85 26.21
N HIS A 681 16.35 8.91 26.93
CA HIS A 681 16.56 7.51 26.49
C HIS A 681 16.29 6.43 27.57
N ILE A 682 15.15 6.49 28.25
CA ILE A 682 14.80 5.54 29.33
C ILE A 682 14.09 4.28 28.75
N ASP A 683 14.80 3.16 28.64
CA ASP A 683 14.24 1.83 28.28
C ASP A 683 13.99 0.94 29.50
N VAL A 684 13.09 1.37 30.38
CA VAL A 684 12.70 0.61 31.58
C VAL A 684 11.94 -0.68 31.23
N VAL A 685 11.11 -0.64 30.19
CA VAL A 685 10.30 -1.78 29.75
C VAL A 685 11.19 -2.90 29.21
N GLY A 686 12.19 -2.56 28.38
CA GLY A 686 13.16 -3.52 27.86
C GLY A 686 14.01 -4.13 28.98
N SER A 687 14.45 -3.33 29.94
CA SER A 687 15.18 -3.79 31.14
C SER A 687 14.40 -4.83 31.95
N ILE A 688 13.12 -4.58 32.22
CA ILE A 688 12.28 -5.50 32.99
C ILE A 688 11.96 -6.74 32.19
N SER A 689 11.64 -6.58 30.90
CA SER A 689 11.40 -7.71 30.00
C SER A 689 12.62 -8.61 29.90
N SER A 690 13.81 -8.03 29.82
CA SER A 690 15.09 -8.73 29.85
C SER A 690 15.30 -9.47 31.17
N PHE A 691 15.08 -8.80 32.31
CA PHE A 691 15.21 -9.43 33.62
C PHE A 691 14.25 -10.63 33.79
N VAL A 692 12.96 -10.45 33.50
CA VAL A 692 11.96 -11.54 33.57
C VAL A 692 12.33 -12.69 32.63
N SER A 693 12.84 -12.36 31.44
CA SER A 693 13.31 -13.35 30.45
C SER A 693 14.57 -14.11 30.88
N GLU A 694 15.48 -13.44 31.57
CA GLU A 694 16.67 -14.05 32.16
C GLU A 694 16.27 -15.01 33.28
N GLU A 695 15.41 -14.56 34.21
CA GLU A 695 14.97 -15.32 35.39
C GLU A 695 14.11 -16.55 35.06
N TYR A 696 13.16 -16.41 34.14
CA TYR A 696 12.23 -17.48 33.78
C TYR A 696 12.45 -18.02 32.37
N GLY A 697 13.66 -17.86 31.86
CA GLY A 697 14.03 -18.32 30.52
C GLY A 697 13.76 -19.79 30.27
N ASP A 698 13.94 -20.64 31.27
CA ASP A 698 13.66 -22.07 31.15
C ASP A 698 12.19 -22.30 30.81
N VAL A 699 11.24 -21.65 31.50
CA VAL A 699 9.80 -21.74 31.21
C VAL A 699 9.45 -21.14 29.86
N ILE A 700 10.03 -19.98 29.52
CA ILE A 700 9.74 -19.26 28.26
C ILE A 700 10.21 -20.07 27.04
N THR A 701 11.28 -20.84 27.18
CA THR A 701 11.87 -21.65 26.10
C THR A 701 11.37 -23.09 26.08
N GLN A 702 10.47 -23.46 27.00
CA GLN A 702 9.81 -24.77 26.98
C GLN A 702 9.08 -24.99 25.65
N SER A 703 9.09 -26.24 25.22
CA SER A 703 8.44 -26.67 24.01
C SER A 703 6.92 -26.65 24.15
N MET A 704 6.22 -26.48 23.04
CA MET A 704 4.75 -26.60 23.00
C MET A 704 4.27 -27.96 23.57
N GLU A 705 5.07 -29.02 23.47
CA GLU A 705 4.73 -30.35 24.00
C GLU A 705 4.67 -30.38 25.51
N GLU A 706 5.58 -29.68 26.18
CA GLU A 706 5.60 -29.62 27.65
C GLU A 706 4.34 -28.91 28.15
N PHE A 707 3.95 -27.80 27.53
CA PHE A 707 2.72 -27.10 27.88
C PHE A 707 1.46 -27.90 27.55
N LEU A 708 1.41 -28.59 26.41
CA LEU A 708 0.30 -29.49 26.11
C LEU A 708 0.22 -30.66 27.12
N THR A 709 1.35 -31.13 27.63
CA THR A 709 1.37 -32.18 28.67
C THR A 709 0.79 -31.65 29.99
N LEU A 710 1.08 -30.40 30.35
CA LEU A 710 0.49 -29.75 31.53
C LEU A 710 -1.03 -29.58 31.40
N GLU A 711 -1.52 -29.20 30.22
CA GLU A 711 -2.95 -28.99 29.95
C GLU A 711 -3.75 -30.31 29.91
N TYR A 712 -3.24 -31.31 29.19
CA TYR A 712 -3.99 -32.54 28.90
C TYR A 712 -3.66 -33.72 29.83
N GLY A 713 -2.61 -33.60 30.65
CA GLY A 713 -2.12 -34.63 31.58
C GLY A 713 -1.12 -35.61 30.95
N GLU A 714 -0.25 -36.21 31.78
CA GLU A 714 0.83 -37.12 31.34
C GLU A 714 0.33 -38.43 30.71
N ASP A 715 -0.88 -38.87 31.06
CA ASP A 715 -1.46 -40.13 30.56
C ASP A 715 -1.93 -40.04 29.09
N LYS A 716 -2.10 -38.83 28.54
CA LYS A 716 -2.58 -38.63 27.17
C LYS A 716 -1.41 -38.48 26.19
N SER A 717 -1.51 -39.18 25.06
CA SER A 717 -0.53 -39.06 23.99
C SER A 717 -0.67 -37.72 23.26
N ILE A 718 0.35 -36.86 23.34
CA ILE A 718 0.42 -35.60 22.57
C ILE A 718 0.24 -35.83 21.07
N ILE A 719 0.78 -36.94 20.54
CA ILE A 719 0.63 -37.32 19.12
C ILE A 719 -0.86 -37.46 18.78
N ASN A 720 -1.64 -38.13 19.63
CA ASN A 720 -3.07 -38.33 19.42
C ASN A 720 -3.85 -37.03 19.59
N ILE A 721 -3.53 -36.19 20.59
CA ILE A 721 -4.17 -34.88 20.76
C ILE A 721 -3.96 -34.01 19.52
N VAL A 722 -2.73 -33.97 19.00
CA VAL A 722 -2.43 -33.19 17.80
C VAL A 722 -3.16 -33.76 16.58
N LYS A 723 -3.15 -35.09 16.40
CA LYS A 723 -3.78 -35.77 15.28
C LYS A 723 -5.31 -35.64 15.29
N ASP A 724 -5.94 -35.83 16.43
CA ASP A 724 -7.39 -36.03 16.55
C ASP A 724 -8.14 -34.73 16.94
N GLU A 725 -7.46 -33.74 17.54
CA GLU A 725 -8.07 -32.49 18.00
C GLU A 725 -7.48 -31.24 17.32
N ILE A 726 -6.15 -31.04 17.37
CA ILE A 726 -5.52 -29.78 16.92
C ILE A 726 -5.43 -29.67 15.39
N ALA A 727 -4.90 -30.69 14.70
CA ALA A 727 -4.72 -30.69 13.26
C ALA A 727 -6.05 -30.61 12.48
N PRO A 728 -7.10 -31.36 12.85
CA PRO A 728 -8.39 -31.25 12.17
C PRO A 728 -9.02 -29.86 12.32
N LYS A 729 -8.86 -29.22 13.48
CA LYS A 729 -9.34 -27.84 13.69
C LYS A 729 -8.55 -26.84 12.84
N LEU A 730 -7.22 -26.96 12.78
CA LEU A 730 -6.37 -26.13 11.92
C LEU A 730 -6.75 -26.22 10.46
N ASP A 731 -6.90 -27.43 9.93
CA ASP A 731 -7.29 -27.65 8.54
C ASP A 731 -8.69 -27.09 8.24
N LYS A 732 -9.65 -27.34 9.14
CA LYS A 732 -11.03 -26.85 9.02
C LYS A 732 -11.13 -25.32 9.08
N ASP A 733 -10.34 -24.66 9.91
CA ASP A 733 -10.43 -23.20 10.10
C ASP A 733 -9.56 -22.45 9.08
N ALA A 734 -8.56 -23.09 8.47
CA ALA A 734 -7.73 -22.52 7.40
C ALA A 734 -8.45 -22.48 6.03
N VAL A 735 -9.76 -22.32 5.99
CA VAL A 735 -10.54 -22.28 4.74
C VAL A 735 -10.21 -20.99 3.97
N PRO A 736 -9.87 -21.07 2.66
CA PRO A 736 -9.59 -19.88 1.86
C PRO A 736 -10.72 -18.85 1.87
N ILE A 737 -10.36 -17.58 2.05
CA ILE A 737 -11.31 -16.47 2.13
C ILE A 737 -11.58 -15.83 0.76
N PHE A 738 -12.42 -16.52 -0.02
CA PHE A 738 -12.90 -16.01 -1.31
C PHE A 738 -14.28 -16.56 -1.66
N TYR A 739 -15.29 -15.71 -1.84
CA TYR A 739 -16.63 -16.17 -2.16
C TYR A 739 -16.74 -16.73 -3.58
N MET A 740 -16.70 -18.05 -3.71
CA MET A 740 -16.80 -18.74 -5.00
C MET A 740 -18.22 -19.23 -5.29
N SER A 741 -18.60 -19.23 -6.56
CA SER A 741 -19.86 -19.83 -7.00
C SER A 741 -19.70 -21.35 -7.12
N ASN A 742 -20.60 -22.13 -6.51
CA ASN A 742 -20.61 -23.60 -6.59
C ASN A 742 -21.05 -24.17 -7.95
N THR A 743 -21.29 -23.32 -8.95
CA THR A 743 -21.92 -23.68 -10.22
C THR A 743 -21.03 -24.49 -11.16
N GLU A 744 -19.71 -24.43 -11.00
CA GLU A 744 -18.77 -25.13 -11.88
C GLU A 744 -17.80 -25.93 -11.01
N ALA A 745 -17.77 -27.25 -11.19
CA ALA A 745 -16.88 -28.16 -10.46
C ALA A 745 -15.41 -28.03 -10.90
N LEU A 746 -14.86 -26.81 -10.83
CA LEU A 746 -13.47 -26.51 -11.16
C LEU A 746 -12.58 -26.91 -9.99
N ASN A 747 -11.65 -27.82 -10.26
CA ASN A 747 -10.62 -28.19 -9.32
C ASN A 747 -9.42 -27.25 -9.47
N PHE A 748 -9.37 -26.20 -8.65
CA PHE A 748 -8.22 -25.29 -8.60
C PHE A 748 -7.03 -25.98 -7.94
N PRO A 749 -5.81 -25.83 -8.47
CA PRO A 749 -4.60 -26.26 -7.79
C PRO A 749 -4.57 -25.70 -6.37
N SER A 750 -4.65 -26.58 -5.39
CA SER A 750 -4.58 -26.22 -3.98
C SER A 750 -3.21 -26.55 -3.42
N TRP A 751 -2.70 -25.69 -2.56
CA TRP A 751 -1.49 -25.97 -1.80
C TRP A 751 -1.77 -25.80 -0.32
N SER A 752 -1.45 -26.84 0.46
CA SER A 752 -1.59 -26.82 1.90
C SER A 752 -0.21 -26.90 2.54
N MET A 753 0.05 -26.01 3.48
CA MET A 753 1.32 -25.89 4.18
C MET A 753 1.09 -25.78 5.68
N VAL A 754 1.85 -26.57 6.44
CA VAL A 754 1.78 -26.60 7.90
C VAL A 754 3.16 -26.34 8.47
N SER A 755 3.28 -25.27 9.22
CA SER A 755 4.48 -24.85 9.95
C SER A 755 4.41 -25.40 11.34
N VAL A 756 5.38 -26.21 11.73
CA VAL A 756 5.45 -26.85 13.04
C VAL A 756 6.69 -26.38 13.79
N PRO A 757 6.62 -26.11 15.10
CA PRO A 757 7.79 -25.79 15.90
C PRO A 757 8.90 -26.84 15.79
N ARG A 758 10.11 -26.43 15.40
CA ARG A 758 11.27 -27.35 15.27
C ARG A 758 11.64 -28.08 16.57
N ASN A 759 11.31 -27.51 17.72
CA ASN A 759 11.58 -28.09 19.04
C ASN A 759 10.43 -28.99 19.54
N ALA A 760 9.39 -29.25 18.73
CA ALA A 760 8.24 -30.08 19.07
C ALA A 760 8.11 -31.32 18.15
N LYS A 761 8.89 -32.37 18.46
CA LYS A 761 8.94 -33.63 17.70
C LYS A 761 7.65 -34.47 17.72
N LYS A 762 7.00 -34.64 18.87
CA LYS A 762 5.68 -35.30 19.00
C LYS A 762 4.58 -34.50 18.32
N VAL A 763 4.64 -33.16 18.33
CA VAL A 763 3.71 -32.33 17.54
C VAL A 763 3.91 -32.60 16.05
N LEU A 764 5.16 -32.58 15.59
CA LEU A 764 5.50 -32.92 14.20
C LEU A 764 5.01 -34.32 13.83
N GLU A 765 5.21 -35.31 14.70
CA GLU A 765 4.72 -36.68 14.51
C GLU A 765 3.18 -36.74 14.45
N GLY A 766 2.48 -36.02 15.32
CA GLY A 766 1.01 -35.90 15.29
C GLY A 766 0.48 -35.33 13.98
N ILE A 767 1.11 -34.27 13.44
CA ILE A 767 0.78 -33.72 12.12
C ILE A 767 1.06 -34.73 11.00
N LYS A 768 2.16 -35.49 11.09
CA LYS A 768 2.48 -36.58 10.14
C LYS A 768 1.44 -37.70 10.18
N GLU A 769 0.94 -38.07 11.35
CA GLU A 769 -0.11 -39.07 11.50
C GLU A 769 -1.47 -38.56 10.99
N TYR A 770 -1.81 -37.27 11.21
CA TYR A 770 -2.96 -36.65 10.56
C TYR A 770 -2.83 -36.70 9.04
N LYS A 771 -1.67 -36.31 8.50
CA LYS A 771 -1.36 -36.40 7.06
C LYS A 771 -1.57 -37.82 6.52
N LYS A 772 -1.07 -38.86 7.17
CA LYS A 772 -1.24 -40.26 6.71
C LYS A 772 -2.70 -40.73 6.74
N SER A 773 -3.49 -40.27 7.71
CA SER A 773 -4.87 -40.72 7.90
C SER A 773 -5.90 -39.90 7.14
N TYR A 774 -5.54 -38.70 6.67
CA TYR A 774 -6.42 -37.81 5.93
C TYR A 774 -6.48 -38.13 4.43
N ILE A 775 -7.68 -38.15 3.85
CA ILE A 775 -7.93 -38.51 2.44
C ILE A 775 -7.15 -37.62 1.45
N LYS A 776 -6.91 -36.35 1.81
CA LYS A 776 -6.12 -35.40 1.00
C LYS A 776 -4.72 -35.13 1.57
N GLY A 777 -4.22 -36.04 2.40
CA GLY A 777 -2.96 -35.91 3.13
C GLY A 777 -1.75 -35.60 2.24
N ASP A 778 -1.66 -36.17 1.05
CA ASP A 778 -0.54 -35.95 0.13
C ASP A 778 -0.38 -34.49 -0.32
N SER A 779 -1.45 -33.68 -0.22
CA SER A 779 -1.42 -32.24 -0.51
C SER A 779 -0.85 -31.37 0.62
N ILE A 780 -0.66 -31.95 1.81
CA ILE A 780 -0.16 -31.26 3.01
C ILE A 780 1.38 -31.27 3.00
N ASN A 781 1.96 -30.08 2.96
CA ASN A 781 3.41 -29.87 3.02
C ASN A 781 3.80 -29.42 4.43
N ILE A 782 4.61 -30.22 5.12
CA ILE A 782 5.03 -29.91 6.50
C ILE A 782 6.40 -29.23 6.44
N LYS A 783 6.55 -28.14 7.20
CA LYS A 783 7.81 -27.43 7.37
C LYS A 783 8.13 -27.22 8.85
N GLU A 784 9.39 -27.26 9.20
CA GLU A 784 9.86 -27.00 10.55
C GLU A 784 10.21 -25.51 10.68
N SER A 785 9.59 -24.85 11.66
CA SER A 785 9.71 -23.42 11.89
C SER A 785 10.63 -23.11 13.07
N MET A 786 11.39 -22.02 12.93
CA MET A 786 12.11 -21.39 14.04
C MET A 786 11.16 -20.76 15.05
N VAL A 787 9.92 -20.45 14.65
CA VAL A 787 8.88 -19.96 15.57
C VAL A 787 8.40 -21.14 16.42
N THR A 788 8.81 -21.16 17.69
CA THR A 788 8.63 -22.33 18.56
C THR A 788 7.26 -22.38 19.26
N ASN A 789 6.50 -21.29 19.23
CA ASN A 789 5.29 -21.14 20.02
C ASN A 789 3.97 -21.27 19.23
N ARG A 790 4.00 -21.73 17.98
CA ARG A 790 2.79 -21.86 17.16
C ARG A 790 2.86 -22.96 16.11
N ILE A 791 1.71 -23.54 15.83
CA ILE A 791 1.47 -24.32 14.61
C ILE A 791 0.66 -23.43 13.68
N PHE A 792 1.18 -23.18 12.48
CA PHE A 792 0.54 -22.32 11.48
C PHE A 792 0.14 -23.12 10.25
N TRP A 793 -1.14 -23.11 9.92
CA TRP A 793 -1.71 -23.81 8.78
C TRP A 793 -2.17 -22.81 7.72
N LEU A 794 -1.71 -23.00 6.49
CA LEU A 794 -2.07 -22.19 5.33
C LEU A 794 -2.62 -23.10 4.24
N ASN A 795 -3.83 -22.80 3.77
CA ASN A 795 -4.36 -23.37 2.56
C ASN A 795 -4.47 -22.29 1.48
N THR A 796 -4.09 -22.63 0.26
CA THR A 796 -4.25 -21.75 -0.90
C THR A 796 -5.06 -22.41 -2.00
N LYS A 797 -5.80 -21.60 -2.75
CA LYS A 797 -6.33 -21.96 -4.07
C LYS A 797 -5.71 -21.05 -5.11
N ASN A 798 -5.17 -21.63 -6.16
CA ASN A 798 -4.33 -20.92 -7.13
C ASN A 798 -4.94 -20.99 -8.51
N GLY A 799 -4.63 -19.99 -9.35
CA GLY A 799 -5.20 -19.90 -10.69
C GLY A 799 -6.70 -19.60 -10.67
N VAL A 800 -7.20 -18.97 -9.62
CA VAL A 800 -8.64 -18.66 -9.52
C VAL A 800 -8.95 -17.50 -10.46
N PRO A 801 -9.95 -17.59 -11.36
CA PRO A 801 -10.34 -16.51 -12.25
C PRO A 801 -11.39 -15.59 -11.63
N LEU A 802 -11.43 -14.33 -12.04
CA LEU A 802 -12.37 -13.36 -11.48
C LEU A 802 -13.85 -13.72 -11.69
N TYR A 803 -14.24 -14.35 -12.80
CA TYR A 803 -15.64 -14.75 -13.03
C TYR A 803 -16.17 -15.75 -11.99
N SER A 804 -15.28 -16.46 -11.29
CA SER A 804 -15.66 -17.37 -10.20
C SER A 804 -16.00 -16.66 -8.89
N TYR A 805 -15.65 -15.38 -8.77
CA TYR A 805 -15.97 -14.54 -7.61
C TYR A 805 -17.45 -14.18 -7.63
N THR A 806 -18.26 -14.80 -6.76
CA THR A 806 -19.73 -14.68 -6.81
C THR A 806 -20.23 -13.22 -6.86
N PRO A 807 -19.70 -12.27 -6.06
CA PRO A 807 -20.18 -10.88 -6.08
C PRO A 807 -19.89 -10.12 -7.38
N ILE A 808 -18.96 -10.58 -8.23
CA ILE A 808 -18.48 -9.80 -9.37
C ILE A 808 -19.58 -9.46 -10.38
N LYS A 809 -20.55 -10.37 -10.57
CA LYS A 809 -21.71 -10.19 -11.44
C LYS A 809 -22.59 -9.03 -10.95
N GLN A 810 -22.89 -9.01 -9.65
CA GLN A 810 -23.62 -7.90 -9.02
C GLN A 810 -22.84 -6.60 -9.09
N TYR A 811 -21.51 -6.65 -8.94
CA TYR A 811 -20.67 -5.47 -9.01
C TYR A 811 -20.66 -4.86 -10.41
N GLU A 812 -20.60 -5.69 -11.46
CA GLU A 812 -20.72 -5.23 -12.85
C GLU A 812 -22.08 -4.57 -13.09
N ASP A 813 -23.17 -5.18 -12.62
CA ASP A 813 -24.53 -4.61 -12.78
C ASP A 813 -24.66 -3.22 -12.15
N VAL A 814 -24.09 -3.02 -10.96
CA VAL A 814 -24.11 -1.71 -10.28
C VAL A 814 -23.19 -0.71 -10.98
N TYR A 815 -22.04 -1.18 -11.48
CA TYR A 815 -21.08 -0.38 -12.22
C TYR A 815 -21.67 0.13 -13.56
N GLU A 816 -22.29 -0.75 -14.35
CA GLU A 816 -22.83 -0.43 -15.68
C GLU A 816 -23.93 0.64 -15.61
N LYS A 817 -24.80 0.58 -14.59
CA LYS A 817 -25.90 1.56 -14.40
C LYS A 817 -25.44 3.01 -14.31
N THR A 818 -24.21 3.24 -13.86
CA THR A 818 -23.67 4.59 -13.59
C THR A 818 -22.42 4.89 -14.39
N LEU A 819 -22.08 4.05 -15.37
CA LEU A 819 -20.81 4.10 -16.10
C LEU A 819 -20.64 5.40 -16.90
N PHE A 820 -21.72 5.85 -17.55
CA PHE A 820 -21.74 7.05 -18.39
C PHE A 820 -22.46 8.23 -17.72
N GLU A 821 -22.73 8.12 -16.41
CA GLU A 821 -23.24 9.23 -15.60
C GLU A 821 -22.08 10.07 -15.03
N THR A 822 -22.39 11.21 -14.42
CA THR A 822 -21.37 12.07 -13.77
C THR A 822 -20.57 11.34 -12.69
N ASP A 823 -21.21 10.40 -11.97
CA ASP A 823 -20.58 9.52 -10.98
C ASP A 823 -19.59 8.50 -11.60
N GLY A 824 -19.64 8.29 -12.91
CA GLY A 824 -18.71 7.44 -13.69
C GLY A 824 -17.38 8.11 -14.02
N ILE A 825 -17.32 9.44 -13.92
CA ILE A 825 -16.14 10.24 -14.22
C ILE A 825 -15.09 10.04 -13.11
N GLY A 826 -13.84 9.78 -13.50
CA GLY A 826 -12.75 9.54 -12.57
C GLY A 826 -12.67 8.12 -12.01
N ARG A 827 -13.51 7.20 -12.51
CA ARG A 827 -13.58 5.82 -12.03
C ARG A 827 -12.49 4.92 -12.60
N HIS A 828 -12.08 5.11 -13.84
CA HIS A 828 -11.00 4.35 -14.45
C HIS A 828 -9.69 5.15 -14.45
N LEU A 829 -8.54 4.48 -14.33
CA LEU A 829 -7.26 5.19 -14.28
C LEU A 829 -6.93 5.94 -15.57
N TYR A 830 -7.45 5.48 -16.71
CA TYR A 830 -7.39 6.16 -18.00
C TYR A 830 -8.82 6.38 -18.53
N GLN A 831 -9.21 7.64 -18.71
CA GLN A 831 -10.50 8.04 -19.28
C GLN A 831 -10.33 9.27 -20.19
N ASN A 832 -9.34 9.27 -21.08
CA ASN A 832 -9.15 10.36 -22.02
C ASN A 832 -8.71 9.87 -23.41
N GLY A 833 -9.23 10.54 -24.44
CA GLY A 833 -8.90 10.29 -25.86
C GLY A 833 -9.01 8.82 -26.26
N ASP A 834 -8.05 8.37 -27.07
CA ASP A 834 -7.98 7.00 -27.59
C ASP A 834 -7.63 5.95 -26.51
N ARG A 835 -7.12 6.38 -25.35
CA ARG A 835 -6.73 5.49 -24.24
C ARG A 835 -7.78 5.60 -23.13
N ASN A 836 -8.93 4.96 -23.34
CA ASN A 836 -10.04 4.95 -22.40
C ASN A 836 -10.35 3.53 -21.89
N TRP A 837 -10.12 3.30 -20.60
CA TRP A 837 -10.23 1.98 -19.97
C TRP A 837 -11.66 1.56 -19.61
N VAL A 838 -12.65 2.44 -19.81
CA VAL A 838 -14.07 2.06 -19.79
C VAL A 838 -14.34 0.91 -20.77
N PHE A 839 -13.64 0.91 -21.90
CA PHE A 839 -13.80 -0.08 -22.98
C PHE A 839 -12.88 -1.30 -22.86
N LEU A 840 -12.17 -1.48 -21.74
CA LEU A 840 -11.53 -2.76 -21.46
C LEU A 840 -12.56 -3.90 -21.43
N PRO A 841 -12.16 -5.14 -21.72
CA PRO A 841 -13.06 -6.30 -21.65
C PRO A 841 -13.58 -6.52 -20.23
N SER A 842 -14.78 -7.08 -20.08
CA SER A 842 -15.24 -7.56 -18.77
C SER A 842 -14.40 -8.77 -18.35
N PRO A 843 -14.05 -8.90 -17.05
CA PRO A 843 -13.41 -10.11 -16.52
C PRO A 843 -14.36 -11.31 -16.46
N ILE A 844 -15.65 -11.14 -16.81
CA ILE A 844 -16.67 -12.17 -16.86
C ILE A 844 -16.89 -12.61 -18.32
N PRO A 845 -16.32 -13.76 -18.76
CA PRO A 845 -16.53 -14.25 -20.11
C PRO A 845 -18.02 -14.44 -20.43
N GLU A 846 -18.44 -14.07 -21.64
CA GLU A 846 -19.83 -14.20 -22.08
C GLU A 846 -20.36 -15.63 -21.93
N GLN A 847 -19.51 -16.64 -22.17
CA GLN A 847 -19.87 -18.04 -22.01
C GLN A 847 -20.16 -18.47 -20.55
N SER A 848 -19.76 -17.67 -19.56
CA SER A 848 -19.91 -17.95 -18.12
C SER A 848 -21.13 -17.26 -17.48
N TRP A 849 -21.92 -16.52 -18.26
CA TRP A 849 -23.04 -15.72 -17.74
C TRP A 849 -24.14 -16.58 -17.12
N GLY A 850 -24.33 -17.81 -17.60
CA GLY A 850 -25.43 -18.68 -17.18
C GLY A 850 -26.78 -18.10 -17.62
N THR A 851 -27.83 -18.33 -16.83
CA THR A 851 -29.20 -17.89 -17.17
C THR A 851 -29.66 -16.63 -16.44
N THR A 852 -28.95 -16.20 -15.39
CA THR A 852 -29.40 -15.13 -14.49
C THR A 852 -28.66 -13.80 -14.67
N TYR A 853 -27.46 -13.83 -15.24
CA TYR A 853 -26.64 -12.64 -15.45
C TYR A 853 -26.58 -12.30 -16.94
N TYR A 854 -26.66 -11.01 -17.28
CA TYR A 854 -26.67 -10.53 -18.66
C TYR A 854 -26.21 -9.09 -18.74
N ASN A 855 -25.29 -8.79 -19.67
CA ASN A 855 -24.82 -7.43 -19.94
C ASN A 855 -24.96 -7.10 -21.43
N GLU A 856 -25.91 -6.23 -21.78
CA GLU A 856 -26.23 -5.89 -23.18
C GLU A 856 -25.05 -5.22 -23.90
N ARG A 857 -24.39 -4.27 -23.23
CA ARG A 857 -23.30 -3.48 -23.82
C ARG A 857 -22.09 -4.37 -24.13
N VAL A 858 -21.72 -5.24 -23.20
CA VAL A 858 -20.61 -6.20 -23.39
C VAL A 858 -20.94 -7.19 -24.49
N LYS A 859 -22.18 -7.72 -24.52
CA LYS A 859 -22.61 -8.66 -25.57
C LYS A 859 -22.49 -8.04 -26.96
N LYS A 860 -23.04 -6.84 -27.14
CA LYS A 860 -23.00 -6.12 -28.42
C LYS A 860 -21.57 -5.86 -28.89
N TYR A 861 -20.67 -5.46 -27.99
CA TYR A 861 -19.25 -5.28 -28.31
C TYR A 861 -18.59 -6.60 -28.74
N ASN A 862 -18.84 -7.68 -28.00
CA ASN A 862 -18.28 -8.99 -28.33
C ASN A 862 -18.77 -9.50 -29.70
N GLU A 863 -20.06 -9.29 -30.03
CA GLU A 863 -20.63 -9.60 -31.35
C GLU A 863 -19.97 -8.77 -32.46
N GLU A 864 -19.76 -7.46 -32.25
CA GLU A 864 -19.06 -6.59 -33.20
C GLU A 864 -17.63 -7.08 -33.47
N VAL A 865 -16.86 -7.43 -32.43
CA VAL A 865 -15.49 -7.93 -32.60
C VAL A 865 -15.45 -9.26 -33.36
N ARG A 866 -16.43 -10.16 -33.12
CA ARG A 866 -16.55 -11.43 -33.86
C ARG A 866 -16.86 -11.21 -35.34
N ASP A 867 -17.77 -10.29 -35.65
CA ASP A 867 -18.09 -9.91 -37.03
C ASP A 867 -16.90 -9.26 -37.74
N VAL A 868 -16.19 -8.36 -37.05
CA VAL A 868 -14.95 -7.75 -37.56
C VAL A 868 -13.89 -8.82 -37.85
N PHE A 869 -13.74 -9.82 -36.97
CA PHE A 869 -12.82 -10.95 -37.21
C PHE A 869 -13.20 -11.72 -38.49
N ASP A 870 -14.49 -12.06 -38.67
CA ASP A 870 -14.96 -12.80 -39.84
C ASP A 870 -14.75 -12.04 -41.15
N ARG A 871 -14.94 -10.73 -41.12
CA ARG A 871 -14.62 -9.85 -42.25
C ARG A 871 -13.11 -9.75 -42.48
N ALA A 872 -12.32 -9.60 -41.43
CA ALA A 872 -10.87 -9.51 -41.51
C ALA A 872 -10.22 -10.75 -42.13
N ILE A 873 -10.72 -11.96 -41.83
CA ILE A 873 -10.27 -13.20 -42.48
C ILE A 873 -10.57 -13.16 -43.98
N LYS A 874 -11.79 -12.78 -44.37
CA LYS A 874 -12.20 -12.70 -45.79
C LYS A 874 -11.40 -11.68 -46.59
N LEU A 875 -10.99 -10.58 -45.94
CA LEU A 875 -10.24 -9.49 -46.54
C LEU A 875 -8.71 -9.69 -46.46
N GLY A 876 -8.24 -10.77 -45.83
CA GLY A 876 -6.80 -11.01 -45.63
C GLY A 876 -6.14 -10.11 -44.58
N CYS A 877 -6.92 -9.35 -43.80
CA CYS A 877 -6.43 -8.55 -42.68
C CYS A 877 -6.03 -9.42 -41.48
N ILE A 878 -6.59 -10.62 -41.36
CA ILE A 878 -6.11 -11.67 -40.46
C ILE A 878 -5.74 -12.89 -41.30
N VAL A 879 -4.57 -13.46 -41.02
CA VAL A 879 -4.05 -14.65 -41.71
C VAL A 879 -3.78 -15.78 -40.73
N ASP A 880 -3.96 -17.00 -41.22
CA ASP A 880 -3.47 -18.22 -40.57
C ASP A 880 -1.97 -18.34 -40.87
N THR A 881 -1.15 -18.40 -39.83
CA THR A 881 0.31 -18.38 -39.98
C THR A 881 0.93 -19.75 -40.21
N GLU A 882 0.14 -20.84 -40.16
CA GLU A 882 0.50 -22.27 -40.32
C GLU A 882 1.68 -22.81 -39.46
N ASN A 883 2.50 -21.93 -38.88
CA ASN A 883 3.78 -22.23 -38.22
C ASN A 883 3.72 -22.19 -36.69
N SER A 884 2.59 -21.77 -36.09
CA SER A 884 2.42 -21.67 -34.64
C SER A 884 1.20 -22.45 -34.15
N ILE A 885 1.42 -23.41 -33.24
CA ILE A 885 0.36 -24.26 -32.66
C ILE A 885 -0.51 -23.46 -31.68
N ASN A 886 0.06 -22.49 -30.96
CA ASN A 886 -0.63 -21.72 -29.91
C ASN A 886 -1.03 -20.30 -30.34
N GLU A 887 -0.44 -19.74 -31.40
CA GLU A 887 -0.71 -18.38 -31.91
C GLU A 887 -0.94 -18.43 -33.42
N LYS A 888 -1.99 -19.14 -33.83
CA LYS A 888 -2.24 -19.47 -35.23
C LYS A 888 -2.62 -18.25 -36.06
N TYR A 889 -3.36 -17.30 -35.49
CA TYR A 889 -3.91 -16.15 -36.22
C TYR A 889 -3.12 -14.87 -35.96
N ARG A 890 -2.80 -14.13 -37.02
CA ARG A 890 -2.06 -12.86 -36.97
C ARG A 890 -2.74 -11.77 -37.78
N CYS A 891 -2.77 -10.56 -37.24
CA CYS A 891 -3.24 -9.36 -37.92
C CYS A 891 -2.17 -8.82 -38.87
N ILE A 892 -2.54 -8.47 -40.09
CA ILE A 892 -1.71 -7.76 -41.05
C ILE A 892 -2.00 -6.26 -40.91
N VAL A 893 -1.06 -5.53 -40.30
CA VAL A 893 -1.15 -4.07 -40.17
C VAL A 893 -0.41 -3.41 -41.32
N THR A 894 -1.05 -2.44 -41.97
CA THR A 894 -0.54 -1.81 -43.21
C THR A 894 -0.11 -0.38 -42.95
N LYS A 895 0.71 0.18 -43.84
CA LYS A 895 0.97 1.63 -43.87
C LYS A 895 -0.35 2.40 -44.05
N ASP A 896 -0.31 3.69 -43.70
CA ASP A 896 -1.43 4.59 -43.89
C ASP A 896 -1.83 4.62 -45.37
N PHE A 897 -3.10 4.33 -45.63
CA PHE A 897 -3.67 4.27 -46.96
C PHE A 897 -5.06 4.92 -46.93
N ASN A 898 -5.33 5.77 -47.92
CA ASN A 898 -6.63 6.40 -48.10
C ASN A 898 -7.07 6.26 -49.56
N ILE A 899 -8.22 5.62 -49.78
CA ILE A 899 -8.73 5.40 -51.14
C ILE A 899 -8.98 6.71 -51.88
N LYS A 900 -9.42 7.78 -51.19
CA LYS A 900 -9.69 9.07 -51.84
C LYS A 900 -8.41 9.71 -52.37
N ASP A 901 -7.31 9.60 -51.64
CA ASP A 901 -6.01 10.10 -52.09
C ASP A 901 -5.46 9.26 -53.24
N PHE A 902 -5.62 7.94 -53.18
CA PHE A 902 -5.29 7.04 -54.29
C PHE A 902 -6.07 7.42 -55.57
N MET A 903 -7.36 7.72 -55.43
CA MET A 903 -8.22 8.07 -56.57
C MET A 903 -7.88 9.43 -57.21
N LYS A 904 -7.15 10.33 -56.54
CA LYS A 904 -6.69 11.62 -57.13
C LYS A 904 -5.73 11.41 -58.30
N ASN A 905 -5.11 10.23 -58.43
CA ASN A 905 -4.22 9.91 -59.54
C ASN A 905 -4.95 9.68 -60.87
N TYR A 906 -6.29 9.64 -60.86
CA TYR A 906 -7.11 9.38 -62.04
C TYR A 906 -8.00 10.57 -62.37
N SER A 907 -8.01 10.97 -63.65
CA SER A 907 -8.85 12.06 -64.16
C SER A 907 -10.21 11.53 -64.61
N LEU A 908 -11.05 11.13 -63.65
CA LEU A 908 -12.31 10.39 -63.91
C LEU A 908 -13.41 11.23 -64.58
N ASN A 909 -13.40 12.56 -64.39
CA ASN A 909 -14.39 13.52 -64.89
C ASN A 909 -15.85 13.10 -64.60
N LEU A 910 -16.16 12.83 -63.33
CA LEU A 910 -17.47 12.32 -62.88
C LEU A 910 -18.60 13.35 -62.93
N GLU A 911 -18.29 14.65 -63.07
CA GLU A 911 -19.25 15.76 -63.09
C GLU A 911 -19.51 16.33 -64.50
N GLY A 912 -18.84 15.81 -65.55
CA GLY A 912 -19.05 16.23 -66.93
C GLY A 912 -19.92 15.25 -67.74
N ASP A 913 -20.46 15.71 -68.89
CA ASP A 913 -21.39 14.95 -69.76
C ASP A 913 -20.87 13.59 -70.24
N ARG A 914 -19.56 13.33 -70.16
CA ARG A 914 -18.94 12.05 -70.51
C ARG A 914 -17.84 11.68 -69.50
N PRO A 915 -18.11 10.73 -68.58
CA PRO A 915 -17.06 10.20 -67.71
C PRO A 915 -15.94 9.54 -68.54
N ASN A 916 -14.69 9.68 -68.09
CA ASN A 916 -13.55 9.12 -68.81
C ASN A 916 -13.45 7.60 -68.58
N VAL A 917 -14.14 6.84 -69.44
CA VAL A 917 -14.22 5.37 -69.35
C VAL A 917 -12.85 4.70 -69.35
N GLY A 918 -11.87 5.26 -70.07
CA GLY A 918 -10.49 4.75 -70.10
C GLY A 918 -9.82 4.84 -68.74
N GLU A 919 -9.90 6.00 -68.09
CA GLU A 919 -9.37 6.22 -66.74
C GLU A 919 -10.15 5.44 -65.67
N ILE A 920 -11.47 5.28 -65.81
CA ILE A 920 -12.27 4.44 -64.89
C ILE A 920 -11.86 2.96 -65.00
N ARG A 921 -11.66 2.44 -66.21
CA ARG A 921 -11.20 1.06 -66.41
C ARG A 921 -9.79 0.85 -65.86
N LYS A 922 -8.91 1.83 -66.03
CA LYS A 922 -7.56 1.82 -65.47
C LYS A 922 -7.60 1.83 -63.94
N ALA A 923 -8.36 2.74 -63.33
CA ALA A 923 -8.55 2.80 -61.89
C ALA A 923 -9.12 1.48 -61.33
N LEU A 924 -10.08 0.85 -62.02
CA LEU A 924 -10.60 -0.47 -61.65
C LEU A 924 -9.57 -1.58 -61.75
N SER A 925 -8.70 -1.55 -62.76
CA SER A 925 -7.60 -2.50 -62.91
C SER A 925 -6.62 -2.37 -61.75
N ASP A 926 -6.21 -1.14 -61.45
CA ASP A 926 -5.23 -0.85 -60.40
C ASP A 926 -5.83 -1.15 -59.00
N ILE A 927 -7.12 -0.90 -58.77
CA ILE A 927 -7.82 -1.32 -57.54
C ILE A 927 -7.88 -2.85 -57.42
N LYS A 928 -8.13 -3.57 -58.52
CA LYS A 928 -8.14 -5.05 -58.51
C LYS A 928 -6.75 -5.59 -58.18
N GLU A 929 -5.70 -5.03 -58.80
CA GLU A 929 -4.32 -5.38 -58.50
C GLU A 929 -3.97 -5.07 -57.04
N LEU A 930 -4.43 -3.93 -56.51
CA LEU A 930 -4.25 -3.56 -55.10
C LEU A 930 -4.92 -4.56 -54.14
N LEU A 931 -6.12 -5.03 -54.46
CA LEU A 931 -6.83 -6.05 -53.66
C LEU A 931 -6.17 -7.43 -53.75
N GLU A 932 -5.60 -7.80 -54.91
CA GLU A 932 -4.89 -9.07 -55.10
C GLU A 932 -3.54 -9.09 -54.40
N LYS A 933 -2.77 -8.00 -54.47
CA LYS A 933 -1.46 -7.88 -53.81
C LYS A 933 -1.56 -7.58 -52.31
N GLY A 934 -2.67 -6.98 -51.89
CA GLY A 934 -2.84 -6.40 -50.57
C GLY A 934 -2.13 -5.05 -50.42
N LEU A 935 -2.57 -4.28 -49.42
CA LEU A 935 -1.91 -3.05 -49.01
C LEU A 935 -0.53 -3.35 -48.40
N GLU A 936 0.40 -2.40 -48.56
CA GLU A 936 1.77 -2.56 -48.09
C GLU A 936 1.82 -2.69 -46.54
N PRO A 937 2.30 -3.83 -46.00
CA PRO A 937 2.44 -4.01 -44.56
C PRO A 937 3.41 -2.99 -43.93
N VAL A 938 3.23 -2.68 -42.65
CA VAL A 938 4.24 -1.93 -41.89
C VAL A 938 5.53 -2.76 -41.73
N GLU A 939 6.66 -2.07 -41.54
CA GLU A 939 7.90 -2.74 -41.13
C GLU A 939 7.67 -3.53 -39.84
N ASN A 940 8.20 -4.75 -39.79
CA ASN A 940 8.03 -5.68 -38.67
C ASN A 940 6.56 -6.07 -38.38
N SER A 941 5.72 -6.14 -39.42
CA SER A 941 4.33 -6.64 -39.33
C SER A 941 4.22 -8.12 -38.92
N ASP A 942 5.34 -8.83 -38.86
CA ASP A 942 5.50 -10.22 -38.41
C ASP A 942 5.80 -10.35 -36.91
N LEU A 943 5.95 -9.25 -36.17
CA LEU A 943 6.18 -9.29 -34.72
C LEU A 943 5.00 -9.90 -33.95
N GLN A 944 5.33 -10.56 -32.83
CA GLN A 944 4.38 -11.21 -31.92
C GLN A 944 3.25 -10.30 -31.42
N GLN A 945 3.48 -8.97 -31.32
CA GLN A 945 2.46 -8.01 -30.89
C GLN A 945 1.22 -7.94 -31.81
N TYR A 946 1.31 -8.47 -33.04
CA TYR A 946 0.19 -8.55 -33.98
C TYR A 946 -0.45 -9.95 -34.02
N CYS A 947 0.10 -10.92 -33.28
CA CYS A 947 -0.48 -12.24 -33.13
C CYS A 947 -1.61 -12.21 -32.10
N ILE A 948 -2.67 -12.97 -32.36
CA ILE A 948 -3.72 -13.20 -31.38
C ILE A 948 -3.24 -14.32 -30.46
N PHE A 949 -3.12 -14.04 -29.17
CA PHE A 949 -2.63 -15.01 -28.19
C PHE A 949 -3.60 -16.17 -27.97
N GLU A 950 -3.07 -17.35 -27.61
CA GLU A 950 -3.82 -18.59 -27.36
C GLU A 950 -4.85 -18.93 -28.48
N SER A 951 -4.55 -18.58 -29.74
CA SER A 951 -5.45 -18.65 -30.88
C SER A 951 -5.38 -19.97 -31.66
N SER A 952 -5.21 -21.10 -30.98
CA SER A 952 -5.11 -22.44 -31.62
C SER A 952 -6.32 -22.87 -32.46
N SER A 953 -7.45 -22.16 -32.34
CA SER A 953 -8.65 -22.35 -33.19
C SER A 953 -9.32 -20.99 -33.41
N GLU A 954 -10.18 -20.91 -34.43
CA GLU A 954 -10.92 -19.69 -34.76
C GLU A 954 -11.76 -19.17 -33.58
N GLU A 955 -12.44 -20.08 -32.86
CA GLU A 955 -13.23 -19.72 -31.67
C GLU A 955 -12.35 -19.07 -30.59
N LYS A 956 -11.18 -19.67 -30.32
CA LYS A 956 -10.22 -19.08 -29.37
C LYS A 956 -9.68 -17.74 -29.85
N ALA A 957 -9.38 -17.62 -31.14
CA ALA A 957 -8.92 -16.39 -31.76
C ALA A 957 -9.93 -15.26 -31.58
N LYS A 958 -11.22 -15.53 -31.87
CA LYS A 958 -12.33 -14.58 -31.65
C LYS A 958 -12.41 -14.13 -30.19
N ASN A 959 -12.39 -15.07 -29.24
CA ASN A 959 -12.49 -14.76 -27.81
C ASN A 959 -11.26 -14.00 -27.27
N ASN A 960 -10.05 -14.33 -27.72
CA ASN A 960 -8.85 -13.63 -27.28
C ASN A 960 -8.62 -12.30 -28.01
N LEU A 961 -9.20 -12.11 -29.20
CA LEU A 961 -9.27 -10.80 -29.85
C LEU A 961 -10.16 -9.84 -29.05
N ILE A 962 -11.32 -10.30 -28.54
CA ILE A 962 -12.18 -9.53 -27.61
C ILE A 962 -11.37 -9.08 -26.37
N ARG A 963 -10.49 -9.96 -25.88
CA ARG A 963 -9.62 -9.68 -24.72
C ARG A 963 -8.43 -8.77 -25.04
N THR A 964 -8.25 -8.37 -26.30
CA THR A 964 -7.14 -7.53 -26.77
C THR A 964 -7.68 -6.28 -27.51
N PRO A 965 -8.27 -5.30 -26.81
CA PRO A 965 -8.94 -4.16 -27.44
C PRO A 965 -8.05 -3.36 -28.40
N ARG A 966 -6.75 -3.23 -28.08
CA ARG A 966 -5.79 -2.56 -28.96
C ARG A 966 -5.68 -3.25 -30.31
N LEU A 967 -5.53 -4.58 -30.31
CA LEU A 967 -5.44 -5.36 -31.55
C LEU A 967 -6.78 -5.39 -32.28
N ALA A 968 -7.90 -5.53 -31.57
CA ALA A 968 -9.25 -5.46 -32.15
C ALA A 968 -9.50 -4.12 -32.87
N GLY A 969 -9.06 -3.01 -32.26
CA GLY A 969 -9.13 -1.68 -32.88
C GLY A 969 -8.25 -1.55 -34.13
N LEU A 970 -7.07 -2.15 -34.14
CA LEU A 970 -6.22 -2.21 -35.34
C LEU A 970 -6.88 -3.03 -36.44
N VAL A 971 -7.36 -4.24 -36.14
CA VAL A 971 -8.07 -5.09 -37.10
C VAL A 971 -9.26 -4.35 -37.70
N LYS A 972 -10.05 -3.65 -36.88
CA LYS A 972 -11.18 -2.86 -37.36
C LYS A 972 -10.76 -1.78 -38.36
N LYS A 973 -9.69 -1.03 -38.05
CA LYS A 973 -9.15 -0.02 -38.98
C LYS A 973 -8.66 -0.63 -40.28
N GLU A 974 -8.01 -1.79 -40.23
CA GLU A 974 -7.57 -2.50 -41.45
C GLU A 974 -8.77 -2.95 -42.29
N VAL A 975 -9.80 -3.55 -41.66
CA VAL A 975 -11.05 -3.92 -42.34
C VAL A 975 -11.70 -2.70 -43.01
N GLU A 976 -11.79 -1.58 -42.31
CA GLU A 976 -12.38 -0.33 -42.84
C GLU A 976 -11.65 0.15 -44.10
N LYS A 977 -10.30 0.10 -44.16
CA LYS A 977 -9.53 0.45 -45.38
C LYS A 977 -9.95 -0.41 -46.58
N TYR A 978 -10.02 -1.73 -46.40
CA TYR A 978 -10.39 -2.65 -47.48
C TYR A 978 -11.86 -2.51 -47.90
N GLU A 979 -12.76 -2.25 -46.95
CA GLU A 979 -14.16 -1.98 -47.24
C GLU A 979 -14.33 -0.69 -48.05
N GLU A 980 -13.60 0.37 -47.73
CA GLU A 980 -13.59 1.60 -48.54
C GLU A 980 -13.10 1.35 -49.98
N ILE A 981 -12.05 0.53 -50.17
CA ILE A 981 -11.55 0.12 -51.50
C ILE A 981 -12.63 -0.66 -52.26
N LEU A 982 -13.30 -1.61 -51.61
CA LEU A 982 -14.37 -2.41 -52.21
C LEU A 982 -15.60 -1.56 -52.56
N GLN A 983 -15.95 -0.59 -51.73
CA GLN A 983 -17.04 0.35 -52.01
C GLN A 983 -16.73 1.22 -53.23
N GLU A 984 -15.52 1.77 -53.34
CA GLU A 984 -15.12 2.56 -54.50
C GLU A 984 -15.04 1.69 -55.78
N LYS A 985 -14.54 0.46 -55.67
CA LYS A 985 -14.60 -0.52 -56.77
C LYS A 985 -16.03 -0.76 -57.24
N ALA A 986 -16.95 -1.06 -56.32
CA ALA A 986 -18.35 -1.33 -56.64
C ALA A 986 -19.03 -0.12 -57.28
N LYS A 987 -18.70 1.10 -56.84
CA LYS A 987 -19.16 2.35 -57.43
C LYS A 987 -18.69 2.51 -58.88
N LEU A 988 -17.39 2.32 -59.15
CA LEU A 988 -16.84 2.41 -60.51
C LEU A 988 -17.37 1.29 -61.43
N GLU A 989 -17.51 0.06 -60.93
CA GLU A 989 -18.14 -1.05 -61.66
C GLU A 989 -19.61 -0.75 -61.98
N GLY A 990 -20.34 -0.13 -61.04
CA GLY A 990 -21.70 0.34 -61.23
C GLY A 990 -21.81 1.39 -62.35
N ILE A 991 -20.87 2.34 -62.43
CA ILE A 991 -20.82 3.32 -63.51
C ILE A 991 -20.62 2.64 -64.87
N ILE A 992 -19.63 1.74 -65.01
CA ILE A 992 -19.39 1.01 -66.27
C ILE A 992 -20.61 0.17 -66.67
N LYS A 993 -21.21 -0.53 -65.71
CA LYS A 993 -22.39 -1.37 -65.97
C LYS A 993 -23.58 -0.54 -66.44
N ASN A 994 -23.84 0.61 -65.82
CA ASN A 994 -24.92 1.50 -66.21
C ASN A 994 -24.68 2.12 -67.60
N MET A 995 -23.44 2.50 -67.92
CA MET A 995 -23.08 2.98 -69.26
C MET A 995 -23.28 1.89 -70.32
N SER A 996 -22.77 0.68 -70.06
CA SER A 996 -22.89 -0.45 -71.00
C SER A 996 -24.34 -0.87 -71.20
N LYS A 997 -25.16 -0.82 -70.13
CA LYS A 997 -26.60 -1.08 -70.21
C LYS A 997 -27.32 0.01 -71.02
N SER A 998 -27.00 1.28 -70.79
CA SER A 998 -27.57 2.40 -71.55
C SER A 998 -27.25 2.30 -73.04
N GLU A 999 -26.02 1.91 -73.40
CA GLU A 999 -25.63 1.66 -74.79
C GLU A 999 -26.38 0.47 -75.40
N ALA A 1000 -26.49 -0.65 -74.67
CA ALA A 1000 -27.21 -1.84 -75.14
C ALA A 1000 -28.72 -1.60 -75.27
N ASP A 1001 -29.34 -0.91 -74.30
CA ASP A 1001 -30.75 -0.50 -74.35
C ASP A 1001 -31.00 0.42 -75.55
N MET A 1002 -30.07 1.34 -75.86
CA MET A 1002 -30.16 2.20 -77.04
C MET A 1002 -30.03 1.40 -78.35
N ASP A 1003 -29.10 0.45 -78.44
CA ASP A 1003 -28.93 -0.39 -79.63
C ASP A 1003 -30.15 -1.30 -79.87
N ALA A 1004 -30.67 -1.92 -78.81
CA ALA A 1004 -31.87 -2.74 -78.88
C ALA A 1004 -33.11 -1.90 -79.23
N PHE A 1005 -33.23 -0.69 -78.67
CA PHE A 1005 -34.28 0.25 -79.04
C PHE A 1005 -34.20 0.65 -80.52
N LEU A 1006 -33.02 1.05 -80.99
CA LEU A 1006 -32.80 1.43 -82.39
C LEU A 1006 -33.17 0.27 -83.32
N ARG A 1007 -32.77 -0.95 -82.98
CA ARG A 1007 -33.17 -2.16 -83.69
C ARG A 1007 -34.68 -2.36 -83.70
N ALA A 1008 -35.34 -2.22 -82.57
CA ALA A 1008 -36.79 -2.30 -82.51
C ALA A 1008 -37.48 -1.24 -83.41
N MET A 1009 -36.88 -0.06 -83.56
CA MET A 1009 -37.37 0.99 -84.46
C MET A 1009 -37.16 0.67 -85.94
N TYR A 1010 -35.94 0.32 -86.39
CA TYR A 1010 -35.68 0.09 -87.82
C TYR A 1010 -36.17 -1.27 -88.34
N THR A 1011 -36.47 -2.22 -87.46
CA THR A 1011 -37.14 -3.49 -87.82
C THR A 1011 -38.67 -3.39 -87.80
N ASP A 1012 -39.23 -2.20 -87.54
CA ASP A 1012 -40.66 -1.98 -87.32
C ASP A 1012 -41.25 -2.90 -86.24
N THR A 1013 -40.46 -3.25 -85.23
CA THR A 1013 -40.95 -3.93 -84.03
C THR A 1013 -41.69 -2.97 -83.12
N ILE A 1014 -41.25 -1.71 -83.08
CA ILE A 1014 -42.02 -0.57 -82.59
C ILE A 1014 -42.36 0.28 -83.80
N VAL A 1015 -43.64 0.30 -84.17
CA VAL A 1015 -44.10 0.96 -85.41
C VAL A 1015 -45.26 1.89 -85.13
N LYS A 1016 -45.41 2.91 -85.98
CA LYS A 1016 -46.55 3.82 -85.92
C LYS A 1016 -47.78 3.17 -86.57
N ARG A 1017 -48.86 2.99 -85.80
CA ARG A 1017 -50.19 2.60 -86.30
C ARG A 1017 -51.20 3.69 -85.96
N GLY A 1018 -51.66 4.44 -86.97
CA GLY A 1018 -52.51 5.61 -86.79
C GLY A 1018 -51.84 6.70 -85.96
N LEU A 1019 -52.46 7.06 -84.83
CA LEU A 1019 -51.99 8.11 -83.90
C LEU A 1019 -51.11 7.56 -82.74
N MET A 1020 -50.73 6.29 -82.77
CA MET A 1020 -49.98 5.63 -81.69
C MET A 1020 -48.71 4.94 -82.22
N TYR A 1021 -47.66 4.88 -81.40
CA TYR A 1021 -46.58 3.91 -81.58
C TYR A 1021 -46.89 2.68 -80.72
N VAL A 1022 -46.85 1.50 -81.33
CA VAL A 1022 -47.26 0.24 -80.69
C VAL A 1022 -46.25 -0.87 -80.97
N TYR A 1023 -46.23 -1.88 -80.10
CA TYR A 1023 -45.49 -3.12 -80.36
C TYR A 1023 -46.16 -3.90 -81.51
N ASN A 1024 -45.37 -4.23 -82.53
CA ASN A 1024 -45.78 -4.92 -83.74
C ASN A 1024 -45.48 -6.42 -83.62
N CYS A 1025 -46.38 -7.14 -82.94
CA CYS A 1025 -46.27 -8.59 -82.71
C CYS A 1025 -46.43 -9.41 -83.99
N SER A 1026 -45.81 -10.60 -84.03
CA SER A 1026 -46.15 -11.66 -84.98
C SER A 1026 -47.41 -12.40 -84.52
N GLU A 1027 -48.17 -13.00 -85.44
CA GLU A 1027 -49.49 -13.60 -85.20
C GLU A 1027 -49.52 -14.69 -84.09
N ASP A 1028 -48.35 -15.22 -83.69
CA ASP A 1028 -48.20 -16.27 -82.68
C ASP A 1028 -47.98 -15.77 -81.22
N SER A 1029 -47.87 -14.46 -80.98
CA SER A 1029 -47.61 -13.89 -79.65
C SER A 1029 -48.88 -13.28 -79.02
N LYS A 1030 -49.45 -13.92 -77.98
CA LYS A 1030 -50.61 -13.42 -77.19
C LYS A 1030 -50.24 -12.38 -76.11
N VAL A 1031 -49.17 -11.61 -76.30
CA VAL A 1031 -48.72 -10.63 -75.28
C VAL A 1031 -49.21 -9.24 -75.64
N ASN A 1032 -49.99 -8.62 -74.76
CA ASN A 1032 -50.56 -7.29 -74.94
C ASN A 1032 -49.68 -6.23 -74.26
N ILE A 1033 -48.80 -5.60 -75.04
CA ILE A 1033 -47.96 -4.49 -74.58
C ILE A 1033 -48.67 -3.17 -74.88
N GLU A 1034 -48.82 -2.29 -73.88
CA GLU A 1034 -49.46 -0.99 -74.05
C GLU A 1034 -48.77 -0.13 -75.13
N PRO A 1035 -49.51 0.76 -75.82
CA PRO A 1035 -48.91 1.72 -76.73
C PRO A 1035 -47.80 2.56 -76.07
N PHE A 1036 -46.70 2.77 -76.79
CA PHE A 1036 -45.53 3.50 -76.29
C PHE A 1036 -45.86 4.98 -76.08
N ILE A 1037 -46.36 5.64 -77.13
CA ILE A 1037 -46.80 7.05 -77.08
C ILE A 1037 -48.02 7.29 -77.97
N ASN A 1038 -48.76 8.37 -77.67
CA ASN A 1038 -49.77 8.96 -78.54
C ASN A 1038 -49.22 10.22 -79.22
N THR A 1039 -49.17 10.26 -80.55
CA THR A 1039 -48.55 11.35 -81.32
C THR A 1039 -49.31 12.68 -81.26
N LEU A 1040 -50.58 12.71 -80.82
CA LEU A 1040 -51.30 13.96 -80.53
C LEU A 1040 -50.88 14.58 -79.20
N LYS A 1041 -50.56 13.73 -78.22
CA LYS A 1041 -50.12 14.17 -76.89
C LYS A 1041 -48.63 14.52 -76.89
N GLN A 1042 -47.81 13.72 -77.58
CA GLN A 1042 -46.38 13.94 -77.74
C GLN A 1042 -46.08 14.43 -79.17
N LYS A 1043 -46.08 15.76 -79.37
CA LYS A 1043 -45.87 16.37 -80.69
C LYS A 1043 -44.39 16.44 -81.08
N GLU A 1044 -43.54 16.84 -80.14
CA GLU A 1044 -42.10 17.04 -80.36
C GLU A 1044 -41.31 15.90 -79.71
N TYR A 1045 -40.12 15.64 -80.26
CA TYR A 1045 -39.13 14.68 -79.76
C TYR A 1045 -39.68 13.26 -79.45
N GLN A 1046 -40.55 12.75 -80.32
CA GLN A 1046 -41.25 11.47 -80.14
C GLN A 1046 -40.33 10.28 -79.87
N LEU A 1047 -39.14 10.22 -80.48
CA LEU A 1047 -38.23 9.07 -80.32
C LEU A 1047 -37.67 8.96 -78.89
N GLU A 1048 -37.44 10.10 -78.24
CA GLU A 1048 -36.99 10.16 -76.86
C GLU A 1048 -38.09 9.68 -75.90
N ALA A 1049 -39.34 10.11 -76.13
CA ALA A 1049 -40.47 9.66 -75.33
C ALA A 1049 -40.75 8.16 -75.50
N ILE A 1050 -40.58 7.62 -76.71
CA ILE A 1050 -40.68 6.18 -76.96
C ILE A 1050 -39.54 5.45 -76.23
N PHE A 1051 -38.30 5.94 -76.31
CA PHE A 1051 -37.16 5.34 -75.63
C PHE A 1051 -37.34 5.31 -74.09
N LYS A 1052 -37.84 6.40 -73.51
CA LYS A 1052 -38.20 6.45 -72.07
C LYS A 1052 -39.27 5.43 -71.70
N LYS A 1053 -40.30 5.25 -72.54
CA LYS A 1053 -41.31 4.22 -72.30
C LYS A 1053 -40.73 2.81 -72.48
N TYR A 1054 -39.89 2.58 -73.49
CA TYR A 1054 -39.21 1.30 -73.74
C TYR A 1054 -38.30 0.90 -72.57
N THR A 1055 -37.47 1.82 -72.08
CA THR A 1055 -36.57 1.57 -70.94
C THR A 1055 -37.28 1.45 -69.59
N SER A 1056 -38.56 1.85 -69.50
CA SER A 1056 -39.41 1.67 -68.31
C SER A 1056 -40.33 0.44 -68.37
N LEU A 1057 -40.35 -0.32 -69.47
CA LEU A 1057 -41.06 -1.60 -69.54
C LEU A 1057 -40.47 -2.60 -68.53
N ASP A 1058 -41.29 -3.53 -68.05
CA ASP A 1058 -40.77 -4.62 -67.24
C ASP A 1058 -39.84 -5.53 -68.07
N GLU A 1059 -38.98 -6.29 -67.38
CA GLU A 1059 -37.93 -7.10 -68.02
C GLU A 1059 -38.51 -8.15 -68.99
N ARG A 1060 -39.73 -8.64 -68.73
CA ARG A 1060 -40.39 -9.64 -69.55
C ARG A 1060 -40.92 -9.04 -70.85
N GLU A 1061 -41.62 -7.91 -70.77
CA GLU A 1061 -42.16 -7.19 -71.93
C GLU A 1061 -41.04 -6.69 -72.85
N ARG A 1062 -39.97 -6.12 -72.25
CA ARG A 1062 -38.80 -5.67 -73.00
C ARG A 1062 -38.09 -6.81 -73.72
N SER A 1063 -37.86 -7.93 -73.03
CA SER A 1063 -37.22 -9.11 -73.64
C SER A 1063 -38.05 -9.68 -74.81
N ILE A 1064 -39.38 -9.57 -74.77
CA ILE A 1064 -40.25 -9.96 -75.89
C ILE A 1064 -40.04 -9.04 -77.09
N ILE A 1065 -40.00 -7.73 -76.87
CA ILE A 1065 -39.72 -6.75 -77.94
C ILE A 1065 -38.35 -7.02 -78.55
N ASP A 1066 -37.32 -7.20 -77.72
CA ASP A 1066 -35.94 -7.40 -78.17
C ASP A 1066 -35.82 -8.66 -79.03
N ARG A 1067 -36.33 -9.80 -78.55
CA ARG A 1067 -36.35 -11.05 -79.33
C ARG A 1067 -37.15 -10.96 -80.62
N THR A 1068 -38.24 -10.18 -80.61
CA THR A 1068 -39.04 -9.96 -81.83
C THR A 1068 -38.26 -9.13 -82.84
N SER A 1069 -37.55 -8.10 -82.36
CA SER A 1069 -36.69 -7.27 -83.21
C SER A 1069 -35.49 -8.02 -83.76
N ASP A 1070 -34.86 -8.91 -82.98
CA ASP A 1070 -33.79 -9.78 -83.44
C ASP A 1070 -34.29 -10.72 -84.56
N LYS A 1071 -35.44 -11.39 -84.35
CA LYS A 1071 -36.05 -12.25 -85.37
C LYS A 1071 -36.37 -11.49 -86.66
N LYS A 1072 -36.98 -10.30 -86.52
CA LYS A 1072 -37.30 -9.46 -87.68
C LYS A 1072 -36.04 -8.96 -88.37
N GLN A 1073 -34.97 -8.66 -87.64
CA GLN A 1073 -33.69 -8.32 -88.24
C GLN A 1073 -33.16 -9.48 -89.07
N ASP A 1074 -33.12 -10.71 -88.53
CA ASP A 1074 -32.67 -11.89 -89.26
C ASP A 1074 -33.50 -12.16 -90.53
N GLU A 1075 -34.83 -12.04 -90.45
CA GLU A 1075 -35.75 -12.18 -91.58
C GLU A 1075 -35.51 -11.09 -92.65
N LEU A 1076 -35.34 -9.83 -92.21
CA LEU A 1076 -35.10 -8.69 -93.08
C LEU A 1076 -33.68 -8.66 -93.66
N SER A 1077 -32.73 -9.40 -93.10
CA SER A 1077 -31.36 -9.51 -93.62
C SER A 1077 -31.18 -10.54 -94.75
N MET A 1078 -32.21 -11.32 -95.10
CA MET A 1078 -32.19 -12.22 -96.27
C MET A 1078 -32.43 -11.44 -97.59
N GLU A 1079 -32.00 -11.98 -98.75
CA GLU A 1079 -31.92 -11.26 -100.05
C GLU A 1079 -33.19 -10.48 -100.47
N SER A 1080 -34.40 -10.91 -100.10
CA SER A 1080 -35.65 -10.18 -100.41
C SER A 1080 -36.04 -9.08 -99.41
N GLY A 1081 -35.50 -9.11 -98.18
CA GLY A 1081 -35.86 -8.19 -97.09
C GLY A 1081 -34.94 -6.98 -96.93
N ALA A 1082 -33.69 -7.08 -97.42
CA ALA A 1082 -32.64 -6.10 -97.15
C ALA A 1082 -32.99 -4.67 -97.65
N VAL A 1083 -33.70 -4.56 -98.77
CA VAL A 1083 -34.16 -3.27 -99.31
C VAL A 1083 -35.10 -2.55 -98.33
N THR A 1084 -35.96 -3.30 -97.64
CA THR A 1084 -36.90 -2.75 -96.65
C THR A 1084 -36.16 -2.28 -95.39
N LEU A 1085 -35.17 -3.06 -94.94
CA LEU A 1085 -34.34 -2.70 -93.79
C LEU A 1085 -33.55 -1.41 -94.05
N THR A 1086 -32.92 -1.28 -95.22
CA THR A 1086 -32.18 -0.07 -95.61
C THR A 1086 -33.11 1.14 -95.70
N ALA A 1087 -34.32 0.99 -96.28
CA ALA A 1087 -35.30 2.07 -96.33
C ALA A 1087 -35.76 2.52 -94.94
N ASN A 1088 -35.96 1.58 -94.00
CA ASN A 1088 -36.33 1.89 -92.62
C ASN A 1088 -35.21 2.59 -91.86
N VAL A 1089 -33.96 2.14 -92.02
CA VAL A 1089 -32.79 2.80 -91.43
C VAL A 1089 -32.62 4.22 -91.99
N ASP A 1090 -32.79 4.41 -93.30
CA ASP A 1090 -32.73 5.75 -93.93
C ASP A 1090 -33.83 6.68 -93.42
N ALA A 1091 -35.05 6.18 -93.29
CA ALA A 1091 -36.17 6.95 -92.75
C ALA A 1091 -35.93 7.35 -91.28
N LEU A 1092 -35.43 6.42 -90.46
CA LEU A 1092 -35.09 6.69 -89.07
C LEU A 1092 -33.92 7.68 -88.95
N LEU A 1093 -32.88 7.53 -89.78
CA LEU A 1093 -31.72 8.42 -89.82
C LEU A 1093 -32.12 9.86 -90.18
N ASN A 1094 -32.95 10.05 -91.22
CA ASN A 1094 -33.45 11.36 -91.60
C ASN A 1094 -34.29 11.99 -90.48
N LYS A 1095 -35.18 11.22 -89.86
CA LYS A 1095 -36.01 11.71 -88.75
C LYS A 1095 -35.18 12.17 -87.54
N VAL A 1096 -34.11 11.44 -87.21
CA VAL A 1096 -33.17 11.82 -86.14
C VAL A 1096 -32.36 13.04 -86.56
N LYS A 1097 -31.93 13.12 -87.83
CA LYS A 1097 -31.20 14.27 -88.38
C LYS A 1097 -32.02 15.56 -88.33
N ASP A 1098 -33.28 15.52 -88.74
CA ASP A 1098 -34.18 16.68 -88.69
C ASP A 1098 -34.34 17.19 -87.25
N SER A 1099 -34.48 16.25 -86.30
CA SER A 1099 -34.57 16.58 -84.87
C SER A 1099 -33.28 17.20 -84.33
N LEU A 1100 -32.11 16.76 -84.83
CA LEU A 1100 -30.80 17.33 -84.47
C LEU A 1100 -30.59 18.73 -85.02
N GLU A 1101 -30.90 18.96 -86.30
CA GLU A 1101 -30.77 20.27 -86.95
C GLU A 1101 -31.68 21.31 -86.25
N GLU A 1102 -32.88 20.89 -85.85
CA GLU A 1102 -33.77 21.73 -85.03
C GLU A 1102 -33.15 22.01 -83.64
N LEU A 1103 -32.69 20.97 -82.93
CA LEU A 1103 -32.11 21.12 -81.59
C LEU A 1103 -30.81 21.93 -81.58
N ASP A 1104 -30.03 21.96 -82.67
CA ASP A 1104 -28.77 22.72 -82.76
C ASP A 1104 -28.97 24.23 -82.49
N THR A 1105 -30.16 24.73 -82.82
CA THR A 1105 -30.56 26.12 -82.55
C THR A 1105 -31.49 26.25 -81.35
N ARG A 1106 -32.47 25.34 -81.20
CA ARG A 1106 -33.56 25.44 -80.21
C ARG A 1106 -33.21 24.90 -78.82
N LYS A 1107 -32.10 24.19 -78.64
CA LYS A 1107 -31.77 23.56 -77.36
C LYS A 1107 -31.64 24.55 -76.19
N TYR A 1108 -31.17 25.76 -76.42
CA TYR A 1108 -31.02 26.76 -75.35
C TYR A 1108 -32.38 27.30 -74.84
N ASP A 1109 -33.46 27.09 -75.61
CA ASP A 1109 -34.83 27.51 -75.26
C ASP A 1109 -35.63 26.39 -74.55
N LEU A 1110 -35.03 25.20 -74.37
CA LEU A 1110 -35.67 24.04 -73.77
C LEU A 1110 -35.06 23.71 -72.41
N ILE A 1111 -35.91 23.40 -71.42
CA ILE A 1111 -35.49 23.05 -70.05
C ILE A 1111 -34.51 21.86 -70.02
N ASN A 1112 -34.64 20.93 -70.97
CA ASN A 1112 -33.78 19.76 -71.12
C ASN A 1112 -33.11 19.70 -72.51
N GLY A 1113 -32.86 20.86 -73.14
CA GLY A 1113 -32.41 20.91 -74.53
C GLY A 1113 -31.04 20.29 -74.78
N ASP A 1114 -30.07 20.45 -73.87
CA ASP A 1114 -28.75 19.82 -74.01
C ASP A 1114 -28.83 18.29 -73.86
N GLU A 1115 -29.67 17.78 -72.96
CA GLU A 1115 -29.92 16.33 -72.81
C GLU A 1115 -30.59 15.75 -74.07
N LEU A 1116 -31.59 16.46 -74.62
CA LEU A 1116 -32.25 16.07 -75.87
C LEU A 1116 -31.25 16.07 -77.03
N TYR A 1117 -30.43 17.10 -77.17
CA TYR A 1117 -29.40 17.17 -78.20
C TYR A 1117 -28.43 15.99 -78.09
N ALA A 1118 -27.93 15.69 -76.88
CA ALA A 1118 -27.04 14.55 -76.64
C ALA A 1118 -27.70 13.20 -76.98
N PHE A 1119 -28.97 13.00 -76.63
CA PHE A 1119 -29.74 11.79 -76.95
C PHE A 1119 -29.86 11.58 -78.47
N TYR A 1120 -30.34 12.59 -79.19
CA TYR A 1120 -30.49 12.49 -80.65
C TYR A 1120 -29.14 12.37 -81.37
N ASN A 1121 -28.09 13.01 -80.85
CA ASN A 1121 -26.73 12.92 -81.43
C ASN A 1121 -26.15 11.50 -81.29
N ASN A 1122 -26.38 10.86 -80.14
CA ASN A 1122 -26.00 9.46 -79.92
C ASN A 1122 -26.77 8.52 -80.87
N MET A 1123 -28.10 8.68 -80.98
CA MET A 1123 -28.90 7.92 -81.95
C MET A 1123 -28.39 8.09 -83.38
N PHE A 1124 -28.11 9.33 -83.79
CA PHE A 1124 -27.64 9.65 -85.14
C PHE A 1124 -26.34 8.93 -85.47
N SER A 1125 -25.36 8.98 -84.55
CA SER A 1125 -24.09 8.28 -84.73
C SER A 1125 -24.30 6.77 -84.88
N LYS A 1126 -25.09 6.14 -84.00
CA LYS A 1126 -25.34 4.70 -84.03
C LYS A 1126 -26.10 4.24 -85.27
N ILE A 1127 -27.14 4.97 -85.69
CA ILE A 1127 -27.89 4.64 -86.91
C ILE A 1127 -27.00 4.80 -88.15
N LYS A 1128 -26.10 5.80 -88.17
CA LYS A 1128 -25.14 5.98 -89.27
C LYS A 1128 -24.18 4.79 -89.38
N ASP A 1129 -23.73 4.23 -88.26
CA ASP A 1129 -22.90 3.03 -88.26
C ASP A 1129 -23.68 1.80 -88.75
N VAL A 1130 -24.94 1.64 -88.34
CA VAL A 1130 -25.83 0.58 -88.85
C VAL A 1130 -26.03 0.72 -90.35
N LYS A 1131 -26.30 1.93 -90.85
CA LYS A 1131 -26.41 2.20 -92.30
C LYS A 1131 -25.15 1.79 -93.05
N LYS A 1132 -23.98 2.15 -92.53
CA LYS A 1132 -22.68 1.78 -93.12
C LYS A 1132 -22.45 0.26 -93.14
N GLN A 1133 -23.03 -0.50 -92.22
CA GLN A 1133 -22.95 -1.97 -92.21
C GLN A 1133 -23.94 -2.63 -93.20
N LEU A 1134 -24.99 -1.92 -93.62
CA LEU A 1134 -25.97 -2.39 -94.60
C LEU A 1134 -25.58 -2.04 -96.05
N GLU A 1135 -24.73 -1.04 -96.23
CA GLU A 1135 -24.04 -0.69 -97.50
C GLU A 1135 -22.86 -1.63 -97.76
#